data_AF-U9TUG2-F1
#
_entry.id   AF-U9TUG2-F1
#
_cell.length_a   1.000
_cell.length_b   1.000
_cell.length_c   1.000
_cell.angle_alpha   90.00
_cell.angle_beta   90.00
_cell.angle_gamma   90.00
#
_symmetry.space_group_name_H-M   'P 1'
#
loop_
_entity.id
_entity.type
_entity.pdbx_description
1 polymer ?
#
loop_
_entity_poly.entity_id
_entity_poly.type
_entity_poly.pdbx_seq_one_letter_code
_entity_poly.pdbx_strand_id
1 'polypeptide(L)'
;MNKNDTNLSPFIIALGILNLALISFWFPIKLRKTVNKHMNRFGFARNDKDEEDDNKKNPHKFIYDGYNDNWSTYKSFIMIMKFLLIFLIVVFSKDNCLFRSTTRQRISTIAQALKIVLFVLFFIPHWKSEPFVYSNFNTAEYWSRFAYLITSFVGLLIVLQAGPIQGYGIGLFVINIAVLTIIIWYLCKEINYFNTRYAGSDSAYGTRSVVGGGRNFGKKELEFSFDISSSGLDFDKFIKERIWQDTWTKLLLTNDNFKPPAGKTLSFNEESEVPYLLDFSGSVGERHIENSKILSKVGSQSYVLSLKTLSSSMSSIRSKILNNYVGVDMYYAEEYPNVKETYFGKASVIPFPFCIVICYDENDNIVTLKQEWEIQRYLQQNEDEVIQRRRLIRQKIRALEGKNIIGPCFTDSDKVHNHRGVLSIQRKQESLWREHNMNPGFKVTITYTDSTYKGNQCPQVVGHNVIGITGDFKMTHQLEKLFGDNRELIGLGLVQIQKTMDEYRQYCQNESISKETTLTYGFHINVFNNPSISLEALPSLLITTEKNQLVQSIPEREYPTMIYLYERMRAVHTSKVHQWWYLFWEDLWKNNGQQIPHLRKYEQDFSPLYRSSICYQPMERCDLEDFMERRGLWTNNGKYGLFHSGVLNRIYLYLNSVVFSRKGKDGSPKKWRISKDSIQDQLGEKSERNTIIDKVGIVKSVINRNSHNSKKDCYVMREEDSESDFEDVELDNTNNNSVSDDETLCY
;
A
#
# COMPACT_ATOMS: atom_id res chain seq x y z
N MET A 1 24.52 -40.80 47.05
CA MET A 1 23.65 -41.09 45.88
C MET A 1 23.47 -42.59 45.80
N ASN A 2 22.23 -43.06 45.73
CA ASN A 2 21.94 -44.48 45.56
C ASN A 2 22.35 -44.92 44.14
N LYS A 3 22.92 -46.13 44.02
CA LYS A 3 23.49 -46.68 42.78
C LYS A 3 22.48 -46.92 41.64
N ASN A 4 21.19 -46.67 41.86
CA ASN A 4 20.10 -47.00 40.93
C ASN A 4 19.37 -45.77 40.35
N ASP A 5 19.79 -44.53 40.66
CA ASP A 5 19.16 -43.34 40.06
C ASP A 5 19.84 -42.98 38.74
N THR A 6 19.06 -42.91 37.66
CA THR A 6 19.54 -42.48 36.34
C THR A 6 20.03 -41.04 36.40
N ASN A 7 21.34 -40.84 36.20
CA ASN A 7 21.95 -39.53 36.26
C ASN A 7 21.64 -38.70 34.99
N LEU A 8 20.56 -37.92 35.04
CA LEU A 8 20.15 -37.01 33.96
C LEU A 8 20.97 -35.70 33.90
N SER A 9 21.92 -35.48 34.82
CA SER A 9 22.71 -34.25 34.86
C SER A 9 23.44 -33.93 33.55
N PRO A 10 24.05 -34.88 32.81
CA PRO A 10 24.71 -34.57 31.54
C PRO A 10 23.74 -34.02 30.48
N PHE A 11 22.52 -34.56 30.43
CA PHE A 11 21.49 -34.10 29.51
C PHE A 11 20.98 -32.70 29.88
N ILE A 12 20.76 -32.44 31.18
CA ILE A 12 20.35 -31.13 31.68
C ILE A 12 21.45 -30.07 31.41
N ILE A 13 22.72 -30.43 31.58
CA ILE A 13 23.86 -29.54 31.29
C ILE A 13 23.93 -29.25 29.79
N ALA A 14 23.81 -30.27 28.93
CA ALA A 14 23.80 -30.08 27.48
C ALA A 14 22.63 -29.19 27.03
N LEU A 15 21.43 -29.42 27.56
CA LEU A 15 20.25 -28.59 27.30
C LEU A 15 20.43 -27.15 27.81
N GLY A 16 21.08 -26.98 28.96
CA GLY A 16 21.43 -25.66 29.52
C GLY A 16 22.40 -24.89 28.62
N ILE A 17 23.46 -25.55 28.12
CA ILE A 17 24.43 -24.96 27.19
C ILE A 17 23.75 -24.57 25.88
N LEU A 18 22.89 -25.44 25.34
CA LEU A 18 22.13 -25.18 24.12
C LEU A 18 21.20 -23.97 24.29
N ASN A 19 20.44 -23.90 25.38
CA ASN A 19 19.56 -22.78 25.68
C ASN A 19 20.35 -21.46 25.83
N LEU A 20 21.50 -21.51 26.48
CA LEU A 20 22.35 -20.34 26.67
C LEU A 20 22.92 -19.84 25.33
N ALA A 21 23.38 -20.74 24.46
CA ALA A 21 23.88 -20.39 23.13
C ALA A 21 22.77 -19.83 22.22
N LEU A 22 21.61 -20.48 22.17
CA LEU A 22 20.51 -20.12 21.25
C LEU A 22 19.71 -18.91 21.74
N ILE A 23 19.24 -18.93 22.99
CA ILE A 23 18.28 -17.95 23.50
C ILE A 23 18.99 -16.69 24.03
N SER A 24 20.13 -16.84 24.71
CA SER A 24 20.83 -15.70 25.32
C SER A 24 21.75 -14.95 24.36
N PHE A 25 22.45 -15.66 23.46
CA PHE A 25 23.40 -15.04 22.54
C PHE A 25 22.88 -14.94 21.10
N TRP A 26 22.50 -16.06 20.47
CA TRP A 26 22.15 -16.07 19.05
C TRP A 26 20.88 -15.27 18.75
N PHE A 27 19.81 -15.46 19.53
CA PHE A 27 18.52 -14.84 19.27
C PHE A 27 18.56 -13.29 19.35
N PRO A 28 19.10 -12.64 20.41
CA PRO A 28 19.17 -11.18 20.45
C PRO A 28 20.06 -10.58 19.36
N ILE A 29 21.17 -11.26 19.00
CA ILE A 29 22.06 -10.81 17.93
C ILE A 29 21.37 -10.92 16.57
N LYS A 30 20.69 -12.04 16.30
CA LYS A 30 19.92 -12.23 15.06
C LYS A 30 18.78 -11.23 14.97
N LEU A 31 18.06 -10.99 16.06
CA LEU A 31 16.98 -10.00 16.11
C LEU A 31 17.49 -8.60 15.78
N ARG A 32 18.59 -8.16 16.40
CA ARG A 32 19.23 -6.87 16.10
C ARG A 32 19.66 -6.77 14.64
N LYS A 33 20.28 -7.83 14.08
CA LYS A 33 20.68 -7.86 12.67
C LYS A 33 19.48 -7.77 11.72
N THR A 34 18.40 -8.49 12.00
CA THR A 34 17.16 -8.45 11.21
C THR A 34 16.54 -7.06 11.25
N VAL A 35 16.37 -6.47 12.44
CA VAL A 35 15.81 -5.11 12.60
C VAL A 35 16.68 -4.08 11.86
N ASN A 36 18.00 -4.11 12.04
CA ASN A 36 18.91 -3.20 11.32
C ASN A 36 18.92 -3.42 9.80
N LYS A 37 18.82 -4.66 9.32
CA LYS A 37 18.75 -4.96 7.89
C LYS A 37 17.49 -4.38 7.27
N HIS A 38 16.35 -4.46 7.97
CA HIS A 38 15.11 -3.84 7.52
C HIS A 38 15.21 -2.32 7.58
N MET A 39 15.72 -1.76 8.68
CA MET A 39 15.81 -0.30 8.87
C MET A 39 16.79 0.37 7.88
N ASN A 40 17.93 -0.27 7.58
CA ASN A 40 18.88 0.21 6.57
C ASN A 40 18.32 0.09 5.14
N ARG A 41 17.41 -0.86 4.88
CA ARG A 41 16.69 -0.97 3.60
C ARG A 41 15.80 0.25 3.35
N PHE A 42 15.28 0.86 4.42
CA PHE A 42 14.51 2.11 4.34
C PHE A 42 15.38 3.38 4.18
N GLY A 43 16.71 3.27 4.29
CA GLY A 43 17.64 4.41 4.28
C GLY A 43 18.43 4.66 2.98
N PHE A 44 18.42 3.72 2.02
CA PHE A 44 19.12 3.88 0.74
C PHE A 44 18.21 3.50 -0.44
N ALA A 45 18.12 4.41 -1.42
CA ALA A 45 17.48 4.26 -2.73
C ALA A 45 16.11 3.56 -2.74
N ARG A 46 15.06 4.35 -2.50
CA ARG A 46 13.67 4.04 -2.88
C ARG A 46 13.59 3.82 -4.40
N ASN A 47 13.75 2.59 -4.86
CA ASN A 47 13.32 2.19 -6.19
C ASN A 47 12.09 1.29 -6.08
N ASP A 48 11.06 1.73 -6.79
CA ASP A 48 9.91 1.00 -7.30
C ASP A 48 8.85 0.43 -6.35
N LYS A 49 7.64 0.46 -6.90
CA LYS A 49 6.31 0.29 -6.31
C LYS A 49 6.03 -1.11 -5.74
N ASP A 50 7.01 -1.99 -5.73
CA ASP A 50 6.85 -3.37 -5.25
C ASP A 50 6.90 -3.47 -3.71
N GLU A 51 7.43 -2.46 -3.01
CA GLU A 51 7.61 -2.51 -1.55
C GLU A 51 6.40 -2.04 -0.71
N GLU A 52 5.39 -1.37 -1.30
CA GLU A 52 4.16 -1.02 -0.56
C GLU A 52 3.32 -2.26 -0.22
N ASP A 53 3.34 -3.29 -1.08
CA ASP A 53 2.69 -4.58 -0.80
C ASP A 53 3.49 -5.44 0.19
N ASP A 54 4.82 -5.37 0.19
CA ASP A 54 5.68 -6.06 1.17
C ASP A 54 5.58 -5.45 2.58
N ASN A 55 5.34 -4.15 2.70
CA ASN A 55 5.12 -3.47 3.98
C ASN A 55 3.86 -3.95 4.72
N LYS A 56 2.83 -4.41 3.98
CA LYS A 56 1.62 -5.01 4.58
C LYS A 56 1.82 -6.47 4.98
N LYS A 57 2.77 -7.18 4.35
CA LYS A 57 3.02 -8.61 4.59
C LYS A 57 4.14 -8.89 5.58
N ASN A 58 4.90 -7.88 6.05
CA ASN A 58 6.02 -8.14 6.96
C ASN A 58 5.55 -8.61 8.35
N PRO A 59 5.71 -9.90 8.70
CA PRO A 59 5.22 -10.45 9.96
C PRO A 59 6.02 -9.95 11.18
N HIS A 60 7.13 -9.24 10.98
CA HIS A 60 8.01 -8.78 12.05
C HIS A 60 7.78 -7.31 12.46
N LYS A 61 6.88 -6.59 11.79
CA LYS A 61 6.62 -5.16 12.05
C LYS A 61 6.21 -4.88 13.51
N PHE A 62 5.39 -5.75 14.09
CA PHE A 62 4.94 -5.63 15.49
C PHE A 62 6.09 -5.57 16.51
N ILE A 63 7.30 -6.02 16.15
CA ILE A 63 8.44 -6.10 17.07
C ILE A 63 9.03 -4.72 17.35
N TYR A 64 8.99 -3.81 16.36
CA TYR A 64 9.64 -2.50 16.43
C TYR A 64 8.68 -1.31 16.32
N ASP A 65 7.42 -1.50 15.90
CA ASP A 65 6.41 -0.44 15.70
C ASP A 65 6.14 0.44 16.95
N GLY A 66 6.44 -0.06 18.15
CA GLY A 66 6.25 0.66 19.43
C GLY A 66 7.43 1.52 19.89
N TYR A 67 8.54 1.52 19.15
CA TYR A 67 9.77 2.24 19.51
C TYR A 67 10.09 3.32 18.49
N ASN A 68 10.73 4.41 18.95
CA ASN A 68 11.26 5.45 18.07
C ASN A 68 12.29 4.84 17.09
N ASP A 69 12.42 5.39 15.88
CA ASP A 69 13.30 4.86 14.82
C ASP A 69 14.75 4.65 15.31
N ASN A 70 15.27 5.60 16.09
CA ASN A 70 16.61 5.52 16.68
C ASN A 70 16.78 4.40 17.73
N TRP A 71 15.66 3.83 18.21
CA TRP A 71 15.57 2.84 19.29
C TRP A 71 14.77 1.59 18.90
N SER A 72 14.55 1.33 17.61
CA SER A 72 13.86 0.12 17.12
C SER A 72 14.47 -1.21 17.62
N THR A 73 15.76 -1.20 17.98
CA THR A 73 16.49 -2.35 18.54
C THR A 73 16.43 -2.45 20.08
N TYR A 74 15.69 -1.57 20.75
CA TYR A 74 15.66 -1.47 22.21
C TYR A 74 15.24 -2.77 22.91
N LYS A 75 14.37 -3.56 22.28
CA LYS A 75 14.00 -4.90 22.79
C LYS A 75 15.20 -5.84 22.93
N SER A 76 16.14 -5.78 21.99
CA SER A 76 17.39 -6.56 22.05
C SER A 76 18.29 -6.10 23.19
N PHE A 77 18.35 -4.79 23.45
CA PHE A 77 19.07 -4.21 24.60
C PHE A 77 18.50 -4.68 25.94
N ILE A 78 17.16 -4.69 26.10
CA ILE A 78 16.51 -5.22 27.31
C ILE A 78 16.86 -6.70 27.54
N MET A 79 16.87 -7.51 26.48
CA MET A 79 17.21 -8.94 26.61
C MET A 79 18.63 -9.16 27.12
N ILE A 80 19.60 -8.38 26.64
CA ILE A 80 20.99 -8.43 27.12
C ILE A 80 21.06 -8.05 28.60
N MET A 81 20.35 -6.99 29.01
CA MET A 81 20.34 -6.56 30.41
C MET A 81 19.70 -7.59 31.34
N LYS A 82 18.63 -8.25 30.92
CA LYS A 82 18.03 -9.37 31.68
C LYS A 82 19.00 -10.55 31.82
N PHE A 83 19.75 -10.87 30.76
CA PHE A 83 20.78 -11.91 30.82
C PHE A 83 21.89 -11.53 31.80
N LEU A 84 22.42 -10.30 31.75
CA LEU A 84 23.43 -9.82 32.70
C LEU A 84 22.96 -9.88 34.15
N LEU A 85 21.68 -9.58 34.41
CA LEU A 85 21.08 -9.70 35.73
C LEU A 85 21.06 -11.15 36.22
N ILE A 86 20.61 -12.09 35.37
CA ILE A 86 20.59 -13.52 35.71
C ILE A 86 22.01 -14.04 35.93
N PHE A 87 22.94 -13.69 35.04
CA PHE A 87 24.35 -14.05 35.16
C PHE A 87 24.93 -13.59 36.50
N LEU A 88 24.67 -12.35 36.91
CA LEU A 88 25.11 -11.80 38.19
C LEU A 88 24.51 -12.60 39.37
N ILE A 89 23.20 -12.89 39.34
CA ILE A 89 22.52 -13.65 40.41
C ILE A 89 23.10 -15.05 40.56
N VAL A 90 23.39 -15.73 39.44
CA VAL A 90 23.86 -17.12 39.43
C VAL A 90 25.34 -17.21 39.80
N VAL A 91 26.19 -16.34 39.23
CA VAL A 91 27.63 -16.37 39.47
C VAL A 91 27.96 -15.96 40.89
N PHE A 92 27.40 -14.83 41.36
CA PHE A 92 27.66 -14.28 42.69
C PHE A 92 26.70 -14.85 43.75
N SER A 93 26.56 -16.17 43.77
CA SER A 93 25.86 -16.91 44.83
C SER A 93 26.85 -17.71 45.69
N LYS A 94 26.57 -17.82 46.99
CA LYS A 94 27.36 -18.68 47.90
C LYS A 94 27.23 -20.16 47.53
N ASP A 95 26.11 -20.53 46.92
CA ASP A 95 25.81 -21.91 46.53
C ASP A 95 26.57 -22.32 45.26
N ASN A 96 27.40 -21.41 44.71
CA ASN A 96 28.28 -21.68 43.59
C ASN A 96 29.66 -22.13 44.07
N CYS A 97 30.32 -23.02 43.31
CA CYS A 97 31.61 -23.60 43.69
C CYS A 97 32.77 -22.58 43.74
N LEU A 98 32.59 -21.40 43.11
CA LEU A 98 33.61 -20.37 42.95
C LEU A 98 33.96 -19.61 44.25
N PHE A 99 33.03 -19.49 45.20
CA PHE A 99 33.19 -18.61 46.37
C PHE A 99 33.12 -19.34 47.72
N ARG A 100 33.51 -20.62 47.74
CA ARG A 100 33.37 -21.52 48.90
C ARG A 100 34.13 -21.06 50.16
N SER A 101 35.21 -20.30 49.99
CA SER A 101 36.06 -19.78 51.09
C SER A 101 35.58 -18.44 51.67
N THR A 102 34.60 -17.78 51.05
CA THR A 102 34.16 -16.43 51.43
C THR A 102 32.86 -16.47 52.25
N THR A 103 32.72 -15.55 53.22
CA THR A 103 31.51 -15.47 54.06
C THR A 103 30.27 -15.09 53.24
N ARG A 104 29.11 -15.66 53.61
CA ARG A 104 27.82 -15.43 52.91
C ARG A 104 27.50 -13.94 52.81
N GLN A 105 27.75 -13.22 53.89
CA GLN A 105 27.50 -11.79 53.99
C GLN A 105 28.32 -11.01 52.96
N ARG A 106 29.64 -11.25 52.85
CA ARG A 106 30.48 -10.55 51.86
C ARG A 106 30.04 -10.80 50.42
N ILE A 107 29.74 -12.05 50.05
CA ILE A 107 29.28 -12.39 48.70
C ILE A 107 27.93 -11.72 48.41
N SER A 108 26.98 -11.78 49.34
CA SER A 108 25.67 -11.14 49.19
C SER A 108 25.78 -9.61 49.11
N THR A 109 26.69 -8.98 49.85
CA THR A 109 26.94 -7.53 49.76
C THR A 109 27.49 -7.16 48.39
N ILE A 110 28.50 -7.89 47.90
CA ILE A 110 29.09 -7.67 46.56
C ILE A 110 28.02 -7.86 45.47
N ALA A 111 27.21 -8.92 45.56
CA ALA A 111 26.15 -9.19 44.60
C ALA A 111 25.09 -8.06 44.57
N GLN A 112 24.66 -7.56 45.73
CA GLN A 112 23.69 -6.45 45.78
C GLN A 112 24.30 -5.13 45.28
N ALA A 113 25.56 -4.85 45.59
CA ALA A 113 26.26 -3.67 45.07
C ALA A 113 26.37 -3.71 43.53
N LEU A 114 26.75 -4.86 42.96
CA LEU A 114 26.81 -5.03 41.51
C LEU A 114 25.43 -4.91 40.83
N LYS A 115 24.35 -5.37 41.49
CA LYS A 115 22.97 -5.20 40.98
C LYS A 115 22.56 -3.74 40.92
N ILE A 116 22.91 -2.95 41.94
CA ILE A 116 22.63 -1.51 41.94
C ILE A 116 23.35 -0.83 40.77
N VAL A 117 24.64 -1.14 40.56
CA VAL A 117 25.42 -0.60 39.43
C VAL A 117 24.76 -0.97 38.09
N LEU A 118 24.34 -2.23 37.91
CA LEU A 118 23.66 -2.68 36.69
C LEU A 118 22.33 -1.94 36.46
N PHE A 119 21.52 -1.76 37.50
CA PHE A 119 20.25 -1.04 37.37
C PHE A 119 20.44 0.45 37.13
N VAL A 120 21.49 1.09 37.65
CA VAL A 120 21.84 2.48 37.32
C VAL A 120 22.22 2.59 35.85
N LEU A 121 23.07 1.68 35.36
CA LEU A 121 23.44 1.59 33.94
C LEU A 121 22.25 1.27 33.03
N PHE A 122 21.20 0.62 33.54
CA PHE A 122 19.97 0.37 32.79
C PHE A 122 19.00 1.56 32.83
N PHE A 123 19.00 2.33 33.91
CA PHE A 123 18.12 3.47 34.10
C PHE A 123 18.55 4.71 33.32
N ILE A 124 19.85 5.05 33.35
CA ILE A 124 20.37 6.27 32.71
C ILE A 124 20.10 6.33 31.20
N PRO A 125 20.32 5.27 30.40
CA PRO A 125 20.01 5.29 28.98
C PRO A 125 18.52 5.49 28.72
N HIS A 126 17.65 4.81 29.48
CA HIS A 126 16.21 4.96 29.29
C HIS A 126 15.74 6.40 29.60
N TRP A 127 16.22 6.99 30.69
CA TRP A 127 15.90 8.37 31.08
C TRP A 127 16.29 9.40 30.02
N LYS A 128 17.44 9.21 29.36
CA LYS A 128 17.91 10.15 28.33
C LYS A 128 17.26 9.96 26.97
N SER A 129 16.75 8.76 26.70
CA SER A 129 16.47 8.34 25.32
C SER A 129 15.01 8.14 24.98
N GLU A 130 14.12 8.04 25.98
CA GLU A 130 12.66 7.88 25.79
C GLU A 130 12.32 6.98 24.59
N PRO A 131 12.68 5.68 24.66
CA PRO A 131 12.72 4.81 23.49
C PRO A 131 11.34 4.45 22.92
N PHE A 132 10.27 4.58 23.70
CA PHE A 132 8.91 4.32 23.23
C PHE A 132 8.34 5.56 22.52
N VAL A 133 7.50 5.32 21.50
CA VAL A 133 6.79 6.41 20.81
C VAL A 133 5.80 7.10 21.75
N TYR A 134 5.18 6.33 22.65
CA TYR A 134 4.20 6.85 23.61
C TYR A 134 4.85 7.28 24.92
N SER A 135 4.62 8.54 25.31
CA SER A 135 5.11 9.11 26.57
C SER A 135 4.59 8.38 27.82
N ASN A 136 3.35 7.87 27.80
CA ASN A 136 2.79 7.10 28.92
C ASN A 136 3.55 5.78 29.14
N PHE A 137 3.96 5.07 28.06
CA PHE A 137 4.78 3.87 28.18
C PHE A 137 6.19 4.18 28.68
N ASN A 138 6.85 5.25 28.21
CA ASN A 138 8.13 5.72 28.76
C ASN A 138 8.02 6.01 30.27
N THR A 139 6.92 6.66 30.69
CA THR A 139 6.69 7.00 32.10
C THR A 139 6.45 5.76 32.96
N ALA A 140 5.64 4.81 32.50
CA ALA A 140 5.42 3.55 33.20
C ALA A 140 6.73 2.75 33.36
N GLU A 141 7.54 2.72 32.31
CA GLU A 141 8.84 2.06 32.30
C GLU A 141 9.88 2.76 33.19
N TYR A 142 9.83 4.08 33.31
CA TYR A 142 10.60 4.83 34.30
C TYR A 142 10.31 4.37 35.73
N TRP A 143 9.03 4.32 36.10
CA TRP A 143 8.60 3.87 37.42
C TRP A 143 9.01 2.41 37.70
N SER A 144 8.93 1.54 36.70
CA SER A 144 9.39 0.15 36.83
C SER A 144 10.89 0.05 37.12
N ARG A 145 11.73 0.82 36.41
CA ARG A 145 13.19 0.79 36.61
C ARG A 145 13.61 1.43 37.93
N PHE A 146 12.89 2.47 38.34
CA PHE A 146 13.06 3.08 39.65
C PHE A 146 12.75 2.11 40.79
N ALA A 147 11.70 1.28 40.66
CA ALA A 147 11.40 0.22 41.63
C ALA A 147 12.52 -0.83 41.72
N TYR A 148 13.16 -1.20 40.61
CA TYR A 148 14.30 -2.13 40.64
C TYR A 148 15.50 -1.56 41.43
N LEU A 149 15.76 -0.26 41.29
CA LEU A 149 16.81 0.44 42.04
C LEU A 149 16.51 0.47 43.53
N ILE A 150 15.29 0.89 43.92
CA ILE A 150 14.88 0.92 45.33
C ILE A 150 14.92 -0.48 45.94
N THR A 151 14.40 -1.48 45.23
CA THR A 151 14.36 -2.86 45.73
C THR A 151 15.76 -3.40 45.96
N SER A 152 16.71 -3.08 45.08
CA SER A 152 18.11 -3.50 45.22
C SER A 152 18.82 -2.76 46.36
N PHE A 153 18.51 -1.47 46.54
CA PHE A 153 19.04 -0.67 47.64
C PHE A 153 18.57 -1.17 49.00
N VAL A 154 17.27 -1.46 49.16
CA VAL A 154 16.77 -2.08 50.40
C VAL A 154 17.34 -3.49 50.58
N GLY A 155 17.50 -4.25 49.50
CA GLY A 155 18.19 -5.54 49.52
C GLY A 155 19.61 -5.45 50.06
N LEU A 156 20.35 -4.38 49.75
CA LEU A 156 21.67 -4.11 50.31
C LEU A 156 21.59 -3.80 51.81
N LEU A 157 20.63 -2.98 52.25
CA LEU A 157 20.44 -2.65 53.68
C LEU A 157 20.10 -3.89 54.53
N ILE A 158 19.30 -4.81 53.99
CA ILE A 158 18.98 -6.10 54.63
C ILE A 158 20.25 -6.93 54.82
N VAL A 159 21.10 -7.01 53.79
CA VAL A 159 22.36 -7.77 53.86
C VAL A 159 23.37 -7.13 54.82
N LEU A 160 23.38 -5.79 54.93
CA LEU A 160 24.21 -5.04 55.86
C LEU A 160 23.68 -5.05 57.30
N GLN A 161 22.53 -5.69 57.56
CA GLN A 161 21.89 -5.78 58.89
C GLN A 161 21.62 -4.40 59.53
N ALA A 162 21.31 -3.40 58.71
CA ALA A 162 21.14 -2.01 59.15
C ALA A 162 19.79 -1.71 59.86
N GLY A 163 19.00 -2.74 60.23
CA GLY A 163 17.71 -2.57 60.91
C GLY A 163 16.85 -3.84 60.96
N PRO A 164 15.63 -3.76 61.54
CA PRO A 164 14.73 -4.90 61.70
C PRO A 164 14.18 -5.39 60.35
N ILE A 165 14.41 -6.67 60.05
CA ILE A 165 14.09 -7.32 58.77
C ILE A 165 12.58 -7.20 58.42
N GLN A 166 11.71 -7.29 59.43
CA GLN A 166 10.25 -7.18 59.24
C GLN A 166 9.83 -5.80 58.72
N GLY A 167 10.50 -4.72 59.16
CA GLY A 167 10.20 -3.36 58.71
C GLY A 167 10.56 -3.14 57.24
N TYR A 168 11.71 -3.65 56.80
CA TYR A 168 12.13 -3.57 55.39
C TYR A 168 11.24 -4.39 54.46
N GLY A 169 10.78 -5.57 54.91
CA GLY A 169 9.87 -6.42 54.15
C GLY A 169 8.51 -5.75 53.90
N ILE A 170 7.91 -5.17 54.95
CA ILE A 170 6.63 -4.45 54.84
C ILE A 170 6.79 -3.20 53.95
N GLY A 171 7.87 -2.44 54.14
CA GLY A 171 8.16 -1.25 53.31
C GLY A 171 8.32 -1.59 51.82
N LEU A 172 9.03 -2.68 51.49
CA LEU A 172 9.16 -3.15 50.11
C LEU A 172 7.82 -3.58 49.51
N PHE A 173 6.98 -4.26 50.28
CA PHE A 173 5.66 -4.68 49.82
C PHE A 173 4.79 -3.47 49.46
N VAL A 174 4.75 -2.45 50.32
CA VAL A 174 4.00 -1.21 50.09
C VAL A 174 4.52 -0.44 48.87
N ILE A 175 5.84 -0.28 48.73
CA ILE A 175 6.45 0.43 47.59
C ILE A 175 6.15 -0.28 46.28
N ASN A 176 6.26 -1.61 46.24
CA ASN A 176 5.98 -2.37 45.02
C ASN A 176 4.51 -2.30 44.62
N ILE A 177 3.58 -2.33 45.58
CA ILE A 177 2.15 -2.12 45.30
C ILE A 177 1.92 -0.71 44.74
N ALA A 178 2.50 0.32 45.35
CA ALA A 178 2.34 1.70 44.89
C ALA A 178 2.90 1.90 43.47
N VAL A 179 4.06 1.32 43.16
CA VAL A 179 4.62 1.40 41.80
C VAL A 179 3.77 0.60 40.81
N LEU A 180 3.27 -0.58 41.20
CA LEU A 180 2.42 -1.39 40.35
C LEU A 180 1.10 -0.67 40.00
N THR A 181 0.46 -0.01 40.98
CA THR A 181 -0.76 0.77 40.73
C THR A 181 -0.49 1.95 39.80
N ILE A 182 0.65 2.63 39.95
CA ILE A 182 1.08 3.70 39.03
C ILE A 182 1.26 3.15 37.61
N ILE A 183 1.95 2.03 37.43
CA ILE A 183 2.15 1.39 36.12
C ILE A 183 0.80 1.02 35.50
N ILE A 184 -0.07 0.33 36.24
CA ILE A 184 -1.39 -0.07 35.76
C ILE A 184 -2.23 1.15 35.38
N TRP A 185 -2.17 2.23 36.16
CA TRP A 185 -2.89 3.46 35.85
C TRP A 185 -2.47 4.06 34.51
N TYR A 186 -1.16 4.17 34.25
CA TYR A 186 -0.65 4.68 32.97
C TYR A 186 -1.00 3.76 31.78
N LEU A 187 -0.99 2.43 31.98
CA LEU A 187 -1.40 1.47 30.95
C LEU A 187 -2.90 1.57 30.62
N CYS A 188 -3.75 1.63 31.65
CA CYS A 188 -5.21 1.77 31.47
C CYS A 188 -5.59 3.13 30.87
N LYS A 189 -4.87 4.19 31.21
CA LYS A 189 -5.07 5.53 30.63
C LYS A 189 -4.87 5.52 29.11
N GLU A 190 -3.88 4.78 28.61
CA GLU A 190 -3.63 4.66 27.17
C GLU A 190 -4.74 3.86 26.47
N ILE A 191 -5.18 2.74 27.06
CA ILE A 191 -6.26 1.91 26.51
C ILE A 191 -7.58 2.70 26.46
N ASN A 192 -7.89 3.49 27.48
CA ASN A 192 -9.10 4.33 27.49
C ASN A 192 -9.03 5.48 26.48
N TYR A 193 -7.85 6.08 26.27
CA TYR A 193 -7.64 7.08 25.23
C TYR A 193 -7.82 6.49 23.83
N PHE A 194 -7.40 5.23 23.63
CA PHE A 194 -7.61 4.48 22.40
C PHE A 194 -9.10 4.21 22.17
N ASN A 195 -9.79 3.57 23.13
CA ASN A 195 -11.20 3.17 22.97
C ASN A 195 -12.18 4.35 22.80
N THR A 196 -11.93 5.48 23.47
CA THR A 196 -12.82 6.67 23.36
C THR A 196 -12.72 7.39 22.02
N ARG A 197 -11.67 7.16 21.23
CA ARG A 197 -11.49 7.77 19.90
C ARG A 197 -12.10 6.96 18.76
N TYR A 198 -12.40 5.68 18.97
CA TYR A 198 -12.99 4.79 17.94
C TYR A 198 -14.51 4.66 18.03
N ALA A 199 -15.14 5.03 19.17
CA ALA A 199 -16.59 4.94 19.34
C ALA A 199 -17.38 6.14 18.76
N GLY A 200 -16.71 7.15 18.19
CA GLY A 200 -17.34 8.39 17.71
C GLY A 200 -17.43 8.56 16.19
N SER A 201 -17.17 7.51 15.39
CA SER A 201 -17.10 7.60 13.93
C SER A 201 -18.02 6.60 13.22
N ASP A 202 -19.32 6.70 13.49
CA ASP A 202 -20.37 6.18 12.61
C ASP A 202 -21.07 7.37 11.94
N SER A 203 -20.67 7.71 10.70
CA SER A 203 -21.64 7.93 9.61
C SER A 203 -20.96 8.14 8.26
N ALA A 204 -21.58 7.49 7.26
CA ALA A 204 -21.73 7.91 5.87
C ALA A 204 -20.47 8.16 5.04
N TYR A 205 -19.95 7.06 4.50
CA TYR A 205 -19.64 6.81 3.08
C TYR A 205 -18.44 5.85 3.04
N GLY A 206 -18.71 4.64 2.54
CA GLY A 206 -17.85 3.46 2.64
C GLY A 206 -16.39 3.75 2.34
N THR A 207 -15.60 3.87 3.40
CA THR A 207 -14.15 3.88 3.33
C THR A 207 -13.69 2.44 3.56
N ARG A 208 -12.98 1.90 2.55
CA ARG A 208 -12.20 0.66 2.61
C ARG A 208 -11.70 0.38 4.02
N SER A 209 -12.02 -0.80 4.53
CA SER A 209 -11.50 -1.28 5.80
C SER A 209 -9.98 -1.25 5.77
N VAL A 210 -9.50 -0.31 6.58
CA VAL A 210 -8.17 -0.19 7.15
C VAL A 210 -7.80 -1.52 7.80
N VAL A 211 -6.93 -2.29 7.16
CA VAL A 211 -6.06 -3.26 7.82
C VAL A 211 -4.69 -3.13 7.16
N GLY A 212 -3.68 -2.79 7.96
CA GLY A 212 -2.30 -2.71 7.51
C GLY A 212 -1.79 -1.28 7.31
N GLY A 213 -1.54 -0.61 8.42
CA GLY A 213 -0.88 0.69 8.46
C GLY A 213 -0.84 1.15 9.90
N GLY A 214 0.23 0.78 10.62
CA GLY A 214 0.53 1.30 11.96
C GLY A 214 0.43 2.82 11.90
N ARG A 215 -0.59 3.35 12.56
CA ARG A 215 -0.82 4.78 12.65
C ARG A 215 0.09 5.28 13.77
N ASN A 216 0.88 6.29 13.47
CA ASN A 216 1.78 6.94 14.42
C ASN A 216 0.97 7.43 15.62
N PHE A 217 1.30 6.95 16.82
CA PHE A 217 0.62 7.35 18.04
C PHE A 217 1.64 7.91 19.02
N GLY A 218 1.41 9.15 19.49
CA GLY A 218 2.11 9.61 20.68
C GLY A 218 2.39 11.10 20.83
N LYS A 219 1.84 11.97 19.99
CA LYS A 219 1.67 13.43 20.19
C LYS A 219 0.56 13.86 19.22
N LYS A 220 -0.07 15.03 19.39
CA LYS A 220 -0.80 15.69 18.27
C LYS A 220 0.24 16.14 17.24
N GLU A 221 1.00 15.20 16.70
CA GLU A 221 1.91 15.43 15.60
C GLU A 221 1.07 15.43 14.33
N LEU A 222 1.36 16.40 13.47
CA LEU A 222 0.69 16.56 12.20
C LEU A 222 0.85 15.29 11.37
N GLU A 223 -0.27 14.74 10.91
CA GLU A 223 -0.26 13.59 10.02
C GLU A 223 0.09 14.08 8.61
N PHE A 224 1.19 13.58 8.08
CA PHE A 224 1.60 13.76 6.69
C PHE A 224 1.59 12.40 5.98
N SER A 225 1.11 12.36 4.74
CA SER A 225 1.04 11.15 3.92
C SER A 225 2.41 10.72 3.39
N PHE A 226 3.38 11.63 3.39
CA PHE A 226 4.77 11.32 3.07
C PHE A 226 5.74 12.25 3.79
N ASP A 227 7.00 11.82 3.93
CA ASP A 227 8.06 12.69 4.44
C ASP A 227 8.48 13.70 3.37
N ILE A 228 7.91 14.90 3.49
CA ILE A 228 8.14 16.02 2.60
C ILE A 228 9.56 16.62 2.71
N SER A 229 10.31 16.22 3.75
CA SER A 229 11.72 16.62 3.93
C SER A 229 12.72 15.64 3.32
N SER A 230 12.23 14.60 2.62
CA SER A 230 13.10 13.65 1.92
C SER A 230 13.75 14.26 0.67
N SER A 231 15.07 14.11 0.55
CA SER A 231 15.87 14.68 -0.54
C SER A 231 15.67 14.05 -1.92
N GLY A 232 14.94 12.93 -1.99
CA GLY A 232 14.61 12.20 -3.23
C GLY A 232 13.15 12.36 -3.67
N LEU A 233 12.44 13.37 -3.19
CA LEU A 233 11.02 13.55 -3.50
C LEU A 233 10.82 14.08 -4.92
N ASP A 234 10.12 13.32 -5.77
CA ASP A 234 9.71 13.77 -7.10
C ASP A 234 8.47 14.66 -6.99
N PHE A 235 8.70 15.98 -6.88
CA PHE A 235 7.64 16.98 -6.78
C PHE A 235 6.65 16.90 -7.94
N ASP A 236 7.14 16.73 -9.17
CA ASP A 236 6.33 16.79 -10.37
C ASP A 236 5.36 15.60 -10.43
N LYS A 237 5.80 14.42 -9.95
CA LYS A 237 4.93 13.26 -9.76
C LYS A 237 3.81 13.52 -8.75
N PHE A 238 4.13 14.03 -7.55
CA PHE A 238 3.12 14.26 -6.52
C PHE A 238 2.13 15.36 -6.90
N ILE A 239 2.59 16.42 -7.57
CA ILE A 239 1.72 17.50 -8.05
C ILE A 239 0.77 16.96 -9.13
N LYS A 240 1.27 16.15 -10.07
CA LYS A 240 0.43 15.47 -11.06
C LYS A 240 -0.65 14.61 -10.40
N GLU A 241 -0.30 13.81 -9.39
CA GLU A 241 -1.28 12.97 -8.69
C GLU A 241 -2.33 13.81 -7.93
N ARG A 242 -1.90 14.87 -7.24
CA ARG A 242 -2.75 15.66 -6.32
C ARG A 242 -3.57 16.77 -6.98
N ILE A 243 -3.11 17.31 -8.09
CA ILE A 243 -3.81 18.37 -8.82
C ILE A 243 -4.44 17.78 -10.08
N TRP A 244 -3.62 17.25 -10.99
CA TRP A 244 -4.06 16.84 -12.32
C TRP A 244 -4.99 15.63 -12.28
N GLN A 245 -4.49 14.49 -11.76
CA GLN A 245 -5.24 13.24 -11.72
C GLN A 245 -6.42 13.30 -10.76
N ASP A 246 -6.27 13.96 -9.60
CA ASP A 246 -7.37 14.16 -8.65
C ASP A 246 -8.51 14.97 -9.27
N THR A 247 -8.21 16.04 -10.01
CA THR A 247 -9.25 16.85 -10.68
C THR A 247 -9.97 16.05 -11.76
N TRP A 248 -9.26 15.32 -12.62
CA TRP A 248 -9.89 14.44 -13.62
C TRP A 248 -10.73 13.34 -12.96
N THR A 249 -10.22 12.72 -11.90
CA THR A 249 -10.95 11.67 -11.18
C THR A 249 -12.22 12.22 -10.55
N LYS A 250 -12.16 13.37 -9.89
CA LYS A 250 -13.33 14.03 -9.32
C LYS A 250 -14.34 14.36 -10.42
N LEU A 251 -13.89 14.99 -11.51
CA LEU A 251 -14.76 15.33 -12.64
C LEU A 251 -15.54 14.11 -13.16
N LEU A 252 -14.83 13.00 -13.40
CA LEU A 252 -15.45 11.78 -13.96
C LEU A 252 -16.32 11.01 -12.96
N LEU A 253 -16.11 11.19 -11.66
CA LEU A 253 -16.84 10.45 -10.62
C LEU A 253 -17.98 11.25 -9.96
N THR A 254 -17.95 12.59 -10.01
CA THR A 254 -18.96 13.42 -9.34
C THR A 254 -19.95 14.06 -10.29
N ASN A 255 -19.57 14.30 -11.55
CA ASN A 255 -20.46 14.92 -12.53
C ASN A 255 -21.62 13.97 -12.88
N ASP A 256 -22.85 14.48 -12.91
CA ASP A 256 -24.05 13.71 -13.19
C ASP A 256 -24.01 13.00 -14.56
N ASN A 257 -23.28 13.55 -15.52
CA ASN A 257 -23.12 12.96 -16.86
C ASN A 257 -22.13 11.78 -16.91
N PHE A 258 -21.24 11.67 -15.93
CA PHE A 258 -20.13 10.70 -15.95
C PHE A 258 -20.17 9.69 -14.79
N LYS A 259 -20.75 10.08 -13.66
CA LYS A 259 -20.68 9.32 -12.42
C LYS A 259 -21.24 7.89 -12.58
N PRO A 260 -20.68 6.91 -11.84
CA PRO A 260 -21.29 5.59 -11.74
C PRO A 260 -22.73 5.65 -11.19
N PRO A 261 -23.61 4.71 -11.56
CA PRO A 261 -24.97 4.63 -11.01
C PRO A 261 -24.94 4.54 -9.47
N ALA A 262 -25.79 5.31 -8.80
CA ALA A 262 -25.84 5.34 -7.35
C ALA A 262 -26.28 3.98 -6.76
N GLY A 263 -25.63 3.55 -5.66
CA GLY A 263 -25.96 2.32 -4.95
C GLY A 263 -25.43 1.02 -5.58
N LYS A 264 -24.74 1.10 -6.72
CA LYS A 264 -24.12 -0.07 -7.36
C LYS A 264 -22.73 -0.36 -6.78
N THR A 265 -22.50 -1.62 -6.40
CA THR A 265 -21.16 -2.08 -6.03
C THR A 265 -20.44 -2.56 -7.29
N LEU A 266 -19.25 -2.02 -7.56
CA LEU A 266 -18.45 -2.42 -8.71
C LEU A 266 -17.77 -3.77 -8.42
N SER A 267 -18.23 -4.81 -9.09
CA SER A 267 -17.65 -6.16 -9.07
C SER A 267 -16.60 -6.28 -10.17
N PHE A 268 -15.45 -6.86 -9.83
CA PHE A 268 -14.41 -7.15 -10.81
C PHE A 268 -14.21 -8.65 -10.89
N ASN A 269 -13.84 -9.14 -12.07
CA ASN A 269 -13.30 -10.48 -12.18
C ASN A 269 -11.92 -10.50 -11.51
N GLU A 270 -11.85 -11.04 -10.29
CA GLU A 270 -10.61 -11.18 -9.52
C GLU A 270 -9.92 -12.52 -9.78
N GLU A 271 -10.57 -13.43 -10.51
CA GLU A 271 -10.03 -14.74 -10.89
C GLU A 271 -8.87 -14.61 -11.90
N SER A 272 -8.82 -13.51 -12.66
CA SER A 272 -7.76 -13.20 -13.61
C SER A 272 -6.73 -12.22 -13.05
N GLU A 273 -5.47 -12.37 -13.48
CA GLU A 273 -4.42 -11.42 -13.11
C GLU A 273 -4.70 -9.99 -13.60
N VAL A 274 -5.49 -9.86 -14.67
CA VAL A 274 -5.96 -8.58 -15.21
C VAL A 274 -7.39 -8.32 -14.72
N PRO A 275 -7.66 -7.19 -14.07
CA PRO A 275 -9.00 -6.87 -13.59
C PRO A 275 -9.92 -6.49 -14.75
N TYR A 276 -11.12 -7.06 -14.79
CA TYR A 276 -12.18 -6.73 -15.73
C TYR A 276 -13.48 -6.42 -14.98
N LEU A 277 -14.12 -5.28 -15.26
CA LEU A 277 -15.35 -4.87 -14.57
C LEU A 277 -16.52 -5.75 -15.02
N LEU A 278 -17.31 -6.28 -14.09
CA LEU A 278 -18.52 -7.03 -14.39
C LEU A 278 -19.75 -6.10 -14.36
N ASP A 279 -20.80 -6.49 -15.06
CA ASP A 279 -22.10 -5.79 -15.11
C ASP A 279 -22.01 -4.32 -15.53
N PHE A 280 -21.15 -3.97 -16.49
CA PHE A 280 -20.93 -2.58 -16.92
C PHE A 280 -22.23 -1.86 -17.31
N SER A 281 -22.47 -0.68 -16.73
CA SER A 281 -23.70 0.12 -16.94
C SER A 281 -23.54 1.24 -17.96
N GLY A 282 -22.38 1.37 -18.58
CA GLY A 282 -22.16 2.34 -19.67
C GLY A 282 -21.60 3.69 -19.23
N SER A 283 -21.25 3.88 -17.95
CA SER A 283 -20.78 5.20 -17.48
C SER A 283 -19.28 5.41 -17.68
N VAL A 284 -18.88 6.66 -17.90
CA VAL A 284 -17.46 7.04 -18.05
C VAL A 284 -16.71 6.84 -16.74
N GLY A 285 -17.34 7.12 -15.60
CA GLY A 285 -16.75 6.91 -14.28
C GLY A 285 -16.44 5.45 -13.98
N GLU A 286 -17.32 4.51 -14.39
CA GLU A 286 -17.06 3.07 -14.27
C GLU A 286 -15.80 2.66 -15.06
N ARG A 287 -15.70 3.15 -16.31
CA ARG A 287 -14.53 2.90 -17.16
C ARG A 287 -13.25 3.55 -16.63
N HIS A 288 -13.34 4.75 -16.07
CA HIS A 288 -12.21 5.42 -15.43
C HIS A 288 -11.64 4.58 -14.28
N ILE A 289 -12.51 4.02 -13.44
CA ILE A 289 -12.13 3.14 -12.34
C ILE A 289 -11.50 1.85 -12.87
N GLU A 290 -12.10 1.22 -13.88
CA GLU A 290 -11.59 0.00 -14.49
C GLU A 290 -10.19 0.21 -15.09
N ASN A 291 -10.00 1.22 -15.95
CA ASN A 291 -8.70 1.53 -16.56
C ASN A 291 -7.65 1.89 -15.50
N SER A 292 -8.04 2.61 -14.43
CA SER A 292 -7.14 2.91 -13.32
C SER A 292 -6.71 1.64 -12.57
N LYS A 293 -7.63 0.70 -12.36
CA LYS A 293 -7.34 -0.61 -11.72
C LYS A 293 -6.42 -1.44 -12.62
N ILE A 294 -6.69 -1.51 -13.93
CA ILE A 294 -5.84 -2.18 -14.92
C ILE A 294 -4.43 -1.58 -14.89
N LEU A 295 -4.29 -0.26 -14.99
CA LEU A 295 -3.01 0.43 -14.97
C LEU A 295 -2.22 0.14 -13.67
N SER A 296 -2.90 0.12 -12.53
CA SER A 296 -2.26 -0.19 -11.24
C SER A 296 -1.74 -1.63 -11.16
N LYS A 297 -2.46 -2.59 -11.76
CA LYS A 297 -2.15 -4.02 -11.65
C LYS A 297 -1.16 -4.50 -12.71
N VAL A 298 -1.29 -3.99 -13.93
CA VAL A 298 -0.46 -4.36 -15.09
C VAL A 298 0.84 -3.56 -15.13
N GLY A 299 0.82 -2.32 -14.61
CA GLY A 299 1.94 -1.39 -14.70
C GLY A 299 1.93 -0.53 -15.97
N SER A 300 2.57 0.64 -15.89
CA SER A 300 2.53 1.65 -16.97
C SER A 300 3.20 1.21 -18.26
N GLN A 301 4.36 0.55 -18.18
CA GLN A 301 5.09 0.10 -19.36
C GLN A 301 4.29 -0.92 -20.17
N SER A 302 3.81 -1.97 -19.52
CA SER A 302 2.98 -3.02 -20.14
C SER A 302 1.65 -2.47 -20.67
N TYR A 303 1.04 -1.51 -19.98
CA TYR A 303 -0.16 -0.81 -20.46
C TYR A 303 0.10 -0.06 -21.78
N VAL A 304 1.20 0.72 -21.84
CA VAL A 304 1.59 1.47 -23.05
C VAL A 304 1.96 0.51 -24.19
N LEU A 305 2.68 -0.58 -23.91
CA LEU A 305 2.98 -1.60 -24.92
C LEU A 305 1.71 -2.23 -25.49
N SER A 306 0.69 -2.44 -24.66
CA SER A 306 -0.59 -3.02 -25.07
C SER A 306 -1.46 -2.09 -25.92
N LEU A 307 -1.22 -0.78 -25.88
CA LEU A 307 -1.89 0.21 -26.74
C LEU A 307 -1.34 0.25 -28.17
N LYS A 308 -0.14 -0.29 -28.40
CA LYS A 308 0.48 -0.26 -29.74
C LYS A 308 -0.39 -1.01 -30.75
N THR A 309 -0.46 -0.49 -31.96
CA THR A 309 -1.19 -1.11 -33.07
C THR A 309 -0.65 -2.53 -33.29
N LEU A 310 -1.57 -3.48 -33.35
CA LEU A 310 -1.24 -4.88 -33.57
C LEU A 310 -0.85 -5.12 -35.02
N SER A 311 0.01 -6.11 -35.24
CA SER A 311 0.25 -6.65 -36.57
C SER A 311 -1.08 -7.14 -37.19
N SER A 312 -1.18 -7.09 -38.52
CA SER A 312 -2.36 -7.57 -39.24
C SER A 312 -2.67 -9.04 -38.94
N SER A 313 -1.63 -9.86 -38.78
CA SER A 313 -1.74 -11.27 -38.37
C SER A 313 -2.37 -11.43 -36.99
N MET A 314 -1.90 -10.67 -35.99
CA MET A 314 -2.46 -10.70 -34.64
C MET A 314 -3.89 -10.19 -34.59
N SER A 315 -4.20 -9.12 -35.32
CA SER A 315 -5.59 -8.62 -35.42
C SER A 315 -6.54 -9.68 -35.98
N SER A 316 -6.12 -10.41 -37.03
CA SER A 316 -6.90 -11.52 -37.59
C SER A 316 -7.12 -12.65 -36.58
N ILE A 317 -6.06 -13.05 -35.86
CA ILE A 317 -6.12 -14.09 -34.83
C ILE A 317 -7.07 -13.70 -33.69
N ARG A 318 -6.99 -12.46 -33.20
CA ARG A 318 -7.89 -11.93 -32.17
C ARG A 318 -9.35 -11.99 -32.61
N SER A 319 -9.65 -11.52 -33.82
CA SER A 319 -11.00 -11.58 -34.39
C SER A 319 -11.50 -13.01 -34.51
N LYS A 320 -10.66 -13.94 -34.95
CA LYS A 320 -11.03 -15.36 -35.06
C LYS A 320 -11.34 -15.99 -33.70
N ILE A 321 -10.55 -15.66 -32.67
CA ILE A 321 -10.76 -16.13 -31.30
C ILE A 321 -12.07 -15.56 -30.74
N LEU A 322 -12.28 -14.24 -30.82
CA LEU A 322 -13.48 -13.59 -30.31
C LEU A 322 -14.75 -14.14 -30.96
N ASN A 323 -14.71 -14.49 -32.25
CA ASN A 323 -15.87 -14.97 -32.99
C ASN A 323 -16.20 -16.45 -32.72
N ASN A 324 -15.19 -17.31 -32.50
CA ASN A 324 -15.39 -18.76 -32.52
C ASN A 324 -14.93 -19.51 -31.26
N TYR A 325 -13.96 -18.96 -30.52
CA TYR A 325 -13.21 -19.67 -29.48
C TYR A 325 -13.31 -18.99 -28.10
N VAL A 326 -14.51 -18.50 -27.77
CA VAL A 326 -14.88 -18.00 -26.44
C VAL A 326 -16.07 -18.79 -25.91
N GLY A 327 -16.09 -19.06 -24.60
CA GLY A 327 -17.13 -19.82 -23.91
C GLY A 327 -16.66 -21.19 -23.40
N VAL A 328 -17.61 -22.07 -23.10
CA VAL A 328 -17.34 -23.43 -22.61
C VAL A 328 -16.86 -24.38 -23.72
N ASP A 329 -16.28 -25.52 -23.32
CA ASP A 329 -15.76 -26.58 -24.20
C ASP A 329 -14.57 -26.14 -25.06
N MET A 330 -13.79 -25.21 -24.54
CA MET A 330 -12.52 -24.78 -25.12
C MET A 330 -11.38 -25.59 -24.54
N TYR A 331 -10.37 -25.86 -25.36
CA TYR A 331 -9.25 -26.73 -25.02
C TYR A 331 -7.96 -25.90 -24.91
N TYR A 332 -7.16 -26.14 -23.88
CA TYR A 332 -5.81 -25.61 -23.83
C TYR A 332 -4.88 -26.51 -23.02
N ALA A 333 -3.88 -27.07 -23.68
CA ALA A 333 -2.82 -27.82 -23.03
C ALA A 333 -1.50 -27.03 -23.06
N GLU A 334 -0.96 -26.79 -21.88
CA GLU A 334 0.36 -26.17 -21.66
C GLU A 334 1.48 -26.98 -22.33
N GLU A 335 2.68 -26.41 -22.40
CA GLU A 335 3.85 -27.06 -23.02
C GLU A 335 4.28 -28.33 -22.29
N TYR A 336 4.15 -28.35 -20.97
CA TYR A 336 4.47 -29.48 -20.10
C TYR A 336 3.18 -30.01 -19.42
N PRO A 337 2.38 -30.80 -20.14
CA PRO A 337 1.10 -31.28 -19.65
C PRO A 337 1.22 -32.17 -18.40
N ASN A 338 0.47 -31.85 -17.35
CA ASN A 338 0.27 -32.76 -16.22
C ASN A 338 -0.59 -33.95 -16.68
N VAL A 339 -0.03 -35.16 -16.67
CA VAL A 339 -0.49 -36.39 -17.36
C VAL A 339 -1.94 -36.86 -17.09
N LYS A 340 -2.74 -36.18 -16.25
CA LYS A 340 -4.05 -36.66 -15.77
C LYS A 340 -5.27 -35.76 -16.03
N GLU A 341 -5.16 -34.71 -16.83
CA GLU A 341 -6.27 -33.76 -17.03
C GLU A 341 -6.82 -33.79 -18.47
N THR A 342 -8.11 -33.49 -18.61
CA THR A 342 -8.84 -33.39 -19.89
C THR A 342 -8.44 -32.15 -20.71
N TYR A 343 -7.90 -31.12 -20.04
CA TYR A 343 -7.56 -29.78 -20.58
C TYR A 343 -8.72 -29.00 -21.19
N PHE A 344 -9.97 -29.41 -20.95
CA PHE A 344 -11.15 -28.66 -21.34
C PHE A 344 -11.61 -27.72 -20.24
N GLY A 345 -12.19 -26.60 -20.64
CA GLY A 345 -12.70 -25.60 -19.72
C GLY A 345 -13.51 -24.50 -20.39
N LYS A 346 -13.69 -23.43 -19.63
CA LYS A 346 -14.26 -22.16 -20.09
C LYS A 346 -13.13 -21.21 -20.48
N ALA A 347 -13.17 -20.71 -21.71
CA ALA A 347 -12.32 -19.61 -22.15
C ALA A 347 -13.08 -18.28 -22.07
N SER A 348 -12.50 -17.32 -21.38
CA SER A 348 -12.96 -15.93 -21.33
C SER A 348 -11.87 -15.02 -21.88
N VAL A 349 -12.27 -13.98 -22.62
CA VAL A 349 -11.32 -13.03 -23.23
C VAL A 349 -11.42 -11.70 -22.52
N ILE A 350 -10.26 -11.20 -22.09
CA ILE A 350 -10.12 -9.83 -21.60
C ILE A 350 -9.59 -9.01 -22.78
N PRO A 351 -10.30 -7.94 -23.20
CA PRO A 351 -9.94 -7.21 -24.42
C PRO A 351 -8.67 -6.36 -24.26
N PHE A 352 -8.36 -5.90 -23.04
CA PHE A 352 -7.21 -5.04 -22.80
C PHE A 352 -6.62 -5.19 -21.37
N PRO A 353 -5.30 -5.41 -21.24
CA PRO A 353 -4.45 -6.02 -22.25
C PRO A 353 -5.07 -7.32 -22.76
N PHE A 354 -4.98 -7.56 -24.07
CA PHE A 354 -5.61 -8.74 -24.65
C PHE A 354 -5.01 -10.01 -24.06
N CYS A 355 -5.83 -10.78 -23.36
CA CYS A 355 -5.44 -12.06 -22.82
C CYS A 355 -6.64 -13.01 -22.78
N ILE A 356 -6.32 -14.31 -22.79
CA ILE A 356 -7.30 -15.38 -22.75
C ILE A 356 -7.16 -16.04 -21.39
N VAL A 357 -8.25 -16.09 -20.64
CA VAL A 357 -8.32 -16.74 -19.33
C VAL A 357 -9.01 -18.08 -19.52
N ILE A 358 -8.31 -19.16 -19.20
CA ILE A 358 -8.85 -20.52 -19.22
C ILE A 358 -9.10 -20.96 -17.79
N CYS A 359 -10.36 -21.27 -17.49
CA CYS A 359 -10.76 -21.93 -16.25
C CYS A 359 -11.11 -23.38 -16.57
N TYR A 360 -10.29 -24.32 -16.12
CA TYR A 360 -10.49 -25.75 -16.42
C TYR A 360 -11.67 -26.35 -15.66
N ASP A 361 -12.23 -27.42 -16.24
CA ASP A 361 -13.39 -28.11 -15.66
C ASP A 361 -13.05 -28.88 -14.36
N GLU A 362 -11.84 -29.43 -14.27
CA GLU A 362 -11.45 -30.41 -13.24
C GLU A 362 -10.71 -29.80 -12.06
N ASN A 363 -9.85 -28.80 -12.31
CA ASN A 363 -9.01 -28.17 -11.30
C ASN A 363 -9.35 -26.68 -11.16
N ASP A 364 -9.14 -26.10 -9.98
CA ASP A 364 -9.35 -24.66 -9.77
C ASP A 364 -8.18 -23.80 -10.27
N ASN A 365 -7.32 -24.38 -11.13
CA ASN A 365 -6.24 -23.65 -11.75
C ASN A 365 -6.79 -22.79 -12.87
N ILE A 366 -6.32 -21.54 -12.90
CA ILE A 366 -6.70 -20.55 -13.88
C ILE A 366 -5.44 -20.14 -14.62
N VAL A 367 -5.47 -20.27 -15.95
CA VAL A 367 -4.32 -19.98 -16.81
C VAL A 367 -4.64 -18.74 -17.63
N THR A 368 -3.74 -17.76 -17.60
CA THR A 368 -3.89 -16.51 -18.36
C THR A 368 -2.86 -16.46 -19.48
N LEU A 369 -3.32 -16.58 -20.73
CA LEU A 369 -2.49 -16.53 -21.93
C LEU A 369 -2.29 -15.08 -22.34
N LYS A 370 -1.04 -14.62 -22.35
CA LYS A 370 -0.67 -13.23 -22.65
C LYS A 370 0.25 -13.11 -23.86
N GLN A 371 1.14 -14.10 -24.03
CA GLN A 371 2.17 -14.04 -25.06
C GLN A 371 1.60 -14.47 -26.41
N GLU A 372 2.16 -13.92 -27.49
CA GLU A 372 1.69 -14.19 -28.85
C GLU A 372 1.72 -15.68 -29.19
N TRP A 373 2.78 -16.39 -28.81
CA TRP A 373 2.91 -17.83 -29.07
C TRP A 373 1.89 -18.67 -28.28
N GLU A 374 1.52 -18.25 -27.06
CA GLU A 374 0.49 -18.93 -26.25
C GLU A 374 -0.89 -18.82 -26.92
N ILE A 375 -1.21 -17.61 -27.39
CA ILE A 375 -2.46 -17.30 -28.09
C ILE A 375 -2.53 -18.06 -29.42
N GLN A 376 -1.43 -18.10 -30.17
CA GLN A 376 -1.33 -18.89 -31.41
C GLN A 376 -1.50 -20.39 -31.14
N ARG A 377 -0.83 -20.92 -30.11
CA ARG A 377 -0.96 -22.33 -29.70
C ARG A 377 -2.39 -22.66 -29.30
N TYR A 378 -3.05 -21.79 -28.53
CA TYR A 378 -4.46 -21.95 -28.18
C TYR A 378 -5.34 -22.07 -29.44
N LEU A 379 -5.16 -21.18 -30.40
CA LEU A 379 -5.90 -21.23 -31.66
C LEU A 379 -5.64 -22.54 -32.43
N GLN A 380 -4.37 -22.91 -32.60
CA GLN A 380 -3.96 -24.12 -33.31
C GLN A 380 -4.55 -25.39 -32.67
N GLN A 381 -4.50 -25.51 -31.34
CA GLN A 381 -5.06 -26.66 -30.62
C GLN A 381 -6.59 -26.74 -30.80
N ASN A 382 -7.29 -25.62 -30.79
CA ASN A 382 -8.75 -25.59 -30.97
C ASN A 382 -9.18 -25.77 -32.44
N GLU A 383 -8.26 -25.63 -33.39
CA GLU A 383 -8.44 -25.91 -34.82
C GLU A 383 -8.12 -27.36 -35.20
N ASP A 384 -7.39 -28.10 -34.36
CA ASP A 384 -7.10 -29.51 -34.55
C ASP A 384 -8.40 -30.33 -34.67
N GLU A 385 -8.53 -31.11 -35.73
CA GLU A 385 -9.68 -31.96 -35.99
C GLU A 385 -9.99 -32.93 -34.84
N VAL A 386 -8.96 -33.45 -34.15
CA VAL A 386 -9.13 -34.37 -33.03
C VAL A 386 -9.81 -33.65 -31.87
N ILE A 387 -9.41 -32.42 -31.59
CA ILE A 387 -10.00 -31.59 -30.53
C ILE A 387 -11.40 -31.14 -30.91
N GLN A 388 -11.64 -30.79 -32.17
CA GLN A 388 -12.98 -30.47 -32.67
C GLN A 388 -13.96 -31.64 -32.52
N ARG A 389 -13.52 -32.87 -32.82
CA ARG A 389 -14.34 -34.08 -32.60
C ARG A 389 -14.67 -34.29 -31.13
N ARG A 390 -13.70 -34.10 -30.22
CA ARG A 390 -13.92 -34.18 -28.76
C ARG A 390 -14.87 -33.09 -28.27
N ARG A 391 -14.72 -31.86 -28.76
CA ARG A 391 -15.64 -30.75 -28.48
C ARG A 391 -17.06 -31.09 -28.92
N LEU A 392 -17.23 -31.65 -30.12
CA LEU A 392 -18.54 -32.06 -30.62
C LEU A 392 -19.19 -33.12 -29.71
N ILE A 393 -18.43 -34.09 -29.20
CA ILE A 393 -18.94 -35.08 -28.23
C ILE A 393 -19.46 -34.36 -26.96
N ARG A 394 -18.71 -33.40 -26.44
CA ARG A 394 -19.13 -32.61 -25.28
C ARG A 394 -20.39 -31.79 -25.55
N GLN A 395 -20.49 -31.15 -26.71
CA GLN A 395 -21.68 -30.42 -27.13
C GLN A 395 -22.91 -31.33 -27.29
N LYS A 396 -22.73 -32.55 -27.81
CA LYS A 396 -23.80 -33.56 -27.87
C LYS A 396 -24.29 -33.97 -26.48
N ILE A 397 -23.39 -34.11 -25.52
CA ILE A 397 -23.76 -34.41 -24.12
C ILE A 397 -24.52 -33.23 -23.51
N ARG A 398 -24.05 -31.99 -23.71
CA ARG A 398 -24.79 -30.78 -23.28
C ARG A 398 -26.18 -30.71 -23.94
N ALA A 399 -26.31 -31.14 -25.19
CA ALA A 399 -27.60 -31.13 -25.90
C ALA A 399 -28.66 -32.03 -25.26
N LEU A 400 -28.23 -32.98 -24.43
CA LEU A 400 -29.07 -33.91 -23.67
C LEU A 400 -29.36 -33.43 -22.25
N GLU A 401 -28.73 -32.35 -21.78
CA GLU A 401 -28.89 -31.86 -20.41
C GLU A 401 -30.35 -31.45 -20.11
N GLY A 402 -30.86 -31.90 -18.96
CA GLY A 402 -32.22 -31.62 -18.50
C GLY A 402 -33.30 -32.39 -19.26
N LYS A 403 -32.95 -33.23 -20.24
CA LYS A 403 -33.89 -33.99 -21.07
C LYS A 403 -34.05 -35.43 -20.56
N ASN A 404 -35.22 -36.00 -20.80
CA ASN A 404 -35.48 -37.42 -20.61
C ASN A 404 -34.82 -38.22 -21.74
N ILE A 405 -33.74 -38.92 -21.42
CA ILE A 405 -32.93 -39.69 -22.36
C ILE A 405 -33.03 -41.19 -22.12
N ILE A 406 -32.68 -41.97 -23.13
CA ILE A 406 -32.47 -43.41 -23.03
C ILE A 406 -30.97 -43.63 -22.79
N GLY A 407 -30.56 -44.07 -21.60
CA GLY A 407 -29.16 -44.21 -21.21
C GLY A 407 -28.80 -45.56 -20.58
N PRO A 408 -27.50 -45.90 -20.48
CA PRO A 408 -27.04 -47.20 -20.00
C PRO A 408 -27.15 -47.36 -18.47
N CYS A 409 -27.81 -48.42 -18.02
CA CYS A 409 -27.88 -48.85 -16.63
C CYS A 409 -27.25 -50.25 -16.46
N PHE A 410 -26.39 -50.39 -15.44
CA PHE A 410 -25.83 -51.68 -15.02
C PHE A 410 -26.77 -52.37 -14.03
N THR A 411 -26.90 -53.69 -14.18
CA THR A 411 -27.48 -54.58 -13.18
C THR A 411 -26.38 -55.52 -12.68
N ASP A 412 -26.56 -56.18 -11.53
CA ASP A 412 -25.60 -57.14 -10.92
C ASP A 412 -25.12 -58.29 -11.84
N SER A 413 -25.67 -58.40 -13.05
CA SER A 413 -25.36 -59.42 -14.05
C SER A 413 -24.42 -58.95 -15.20
N ASP A 414 -23.72 -57.82 -15.04
CA ASP A 414 -22.82 -57.19 -16.05
C ASP A 414 -23.47 -56.86 -17.41
N LYS A 415 -24.78 -57.08 -17.57
CA LYS A 415 -25.54 -56.71 -18.77
C LYS A 415 -26.01 -55.26 -18.68
N VAL A 416 -25.59 -54.46 -19.66
CA VAL A 416 -26.01 -53.06 -19.83
C VAL A 416 -27.41 -53.02 -20.43
N HIS A 417 -28.38 -52.55 -19.66
CA HIS A 417 -29.74 -52.28 -20.12
C HIS A 417 -29.94 -50.78 -20.38
N ASN A 418 -30.78 -50.44 -21.34
CA ASN A 418 -31.12 -49.04 -21.60
C ASN A 418 -32.38 -48.67 -20.80
N HIS A 419 -32.33 -47.58 -20.05
CA HIS A 419 -33.47 -47.06 -19.27
C HIS A 419 -33.70 -45.58 -19.49
N ARG A 420 -34.90 -45.11 -19.16
CA ARG A 420 -35.25 -43.69 -19.24
C ARG A 420 -34.80 -42.96 -17.98
N GLY A 421 -34.03 -41.89 -18.15
CA GLY A 421 -33.55 -41.06 -17.05
C GLY A 421 -33.29 -39.62 -17.50
N VAL A 422 -33.00 -38.74 -16.55
CA VAL A 422 -32.66 -37.34 -16.81
C VAL A 422 -31.15 -37.17 -16.74
N LEU A 423 -30.55 -36.61 -17.78
CA LEU A 423 -29.11 -36.27 -17.78
C LEU A 423 -28.89 -34.90 -17.15
N SER A 424 -27.95 -34.81 -16.22
CA SER A 424 -27.53 -33.57 -15.57
C SER A 424 -26.02 -33.40 -15.67
N ILE A 425 -25.56 -32.15 -15.75
CA ILE A 425 -24.14 -31.79 -15.77
C ILE A 425 -23.83 -30.95 -14.54
N GLN A 426 -23.05 -31.53 -13.63
CA GLN A 426 -22.50 -30.85 -12.47
C GLN A 426 -21.38 -29.90 -12.90
N ARG A 427 -21.49 -28.64 -12.45
CA ARG A 427 -20.57 -27.54 -12.68
C ARG A 427 -20.01 -27.03 -11.35
N LYS A 428 -18.95 -26.22 -11.42
CA LYS A 428 -18.34 -25.62 -10.22
C LYS A 428 -19.20 -24.53 -9.59
N GLN A 429 -19.96 -23.81 -10.41
CA GLN A 429 -20.83 -22.72 -10.00
C GLN A 429 -22.20 -22.88 -10.67
N GLU A 430 -23.24 -22.48 -9.94
CA GLU A 430 -24.63 -22.54 -10.40
C GLU A 430 -25.13 -21.21 -11.00
N SER A 431 -24.26 -20.20 -11.12
CA SER A 431 -24.65 -18.91 -11.70
C SER A 431 -25.10 -19.07 -13.16
N LEU A 432 -26.15 -18.36 -13.53
CA LEU A 432 -26.78 -18.45 -14.84
C LEU A 432 -26.53 -17.17 -15.64
N TRP A 433 -26.11 -17.32 -16.88
CA TRP A 433 -26.13 -16.28 -17.90
C TRP A 433 -27.38 -16.46 -18.75
N ARG A 434 -28.36 -15.55 -18.65
CA ARG A 434 -29.65 -15.62 -19.36
C ARG A 434 -30.27 -17.04 -19.31
N GLU A 435 -30.43 -17.57 -18.10
CA GLU A 435 -30.98 -18.90 -17.80
C GLU A 435 -30.09 -20.09 -18.19
N HIS A 436 -28.93 -19.87 -18.81
CA HIS A 436 -27.99 -20.93 -19.20
C HIS A 436 -26.74 -20.91 -18.33
N ASN A 437 -26.29 -22.08 -17.88
CA ASN A 437 -25.08 -22.18 -17.06
C ASN A 437 -23.82 -22.34 -17.93
N MET A 438 -23.06 -21.24 -18.03
CA MET A 438 -21.83 -21.10 -18.83
C MET A 438 -20.55 -21.24 -17.98
N ASN A 439 -20.65 -21.83 -16.79
CA ASN A 439 -19.51 -22.02 -15.88
C ASN A 439 -18.71 -23.29 -16.20
N PRO A 440 -17.43 -23.34 -15.80
CA PRO A 440 -16.61 -24.54 -15.91
C PRO A 440 -17.15 -25.69 -15.05
N GLY A 441 -16.79 -26.90 -15.46
CA GLY A 441 -17.19 -28.15 -14.84
C GLY A 441 -18.02 -29.01 -15.79
N PHE A 442 -17.66 -30.28 -15.89
CA PHE A 442 -18.25 -31.19 -16.85
C PHE A 442 -18.43 -32.59 -16.25
N LYS A 443 -19.08 -32.70 -15.09
CA LYS A 443 -19.37 -34.01 -14.48
C LYS A 443 -20.84 -34.40 -14.70
N VAL A 444 -21.03 -35.34 -15.60
CA VAL A 444 -22.30 -35.86 -16.13
C VAL A 444 -22.78 -37.01 -15.25
N THR A 445 -24.06 -36.95 -14.92
CA THR A 445 -24.80 -37.99 -14.23
C THR A 445 -26.15 -38.22 -14.89
N ILE A 446 -26.67 -39.44 -14.84
CA ILE A 446 -28.03 -39.78 -15.26
C ILE A 446 -28.80 -40.25 -14.04
N THR A 447 -29.93 -39.61 -13.76
CA THR A 447 -30.83 -40.00 -12.69
C THR A 447 -32.03 -40.74 -13.29
N TYR A 448 -32.21 -41.99 -12.90
CA TYR A 448 -33.30 -42.84 -13.38
C TYR A 448 -34.55 -42.68 -12.51
N THR A 449 -35.71 -42.53 -13.15
CA THR A 449 -37.00 -42.35 -12.45
C THR A 449 -37.64 -43.66 -12.02
N ASP A 450 -37.20 -44.79 -12.58
CA ASP A 450 -37.73 -46.12 -12.28
C ASP A 450 -36.58 -47.02 -11.77
N SER A 451 -36.57 -47.31 -10.47
CA SER A 451 -35.54 -48.12 -9.80
C SER A 451 -35.87 -49.62 -9.82
N THR A 452 -37.04 -50.02 -10.32
CA THR A 452 -37.57 -51.38 -10.20
C THR A 452 -37.92 -51.99 -11.55
N TYR A 453 -36.91 -52.50 -12.28
CA TYR A 453 -37.16 -53.34 -13.44
C TYR A 453 -36.90 -54.81 -13.11
N LYS A 454 -37.98 -55.60 -13.02
CA LYS A 454 -37.97 -57.08 -12.99
C LYS A 454 -36.94 -57.72 -12.02
N GLY A 455 -36.87 -57.23 -10.78
CA GLY A 455 -36.04 -57.84 -9.73
C GLY A 455 -34.54 -57.51 -9.79
N ASN A 456 -34.07 -56.78 -10.81
CA ASN A 456 -32.70 -56.26 -10.86
C ASN A 456 -32.70 -54.77 -10.47
N GLN A 457 -31.92 -54.42 -9.46
CA GLN A 457 -31.80 -53.04 -8.99
C GLN A 457 -30.94 -52.24 -9.98
N CYS A 458 -31.56 -51.28 -10.67
CA CYS A 458 -30.81 -50.25 -11.40
C CYS A 458 -30.36 -49.19 -10.38
N PRO A 459 -29.07 -48.81 -10.32
CA PRO A 459 -28.64 -47.70 -9.48
C PRO A 459 -29.38 -46.42 -9.87
N GLN A 460 -29.94 -45.74 -8.87
CA GLN A 460 -30.76 -44.54 -9.06
C GLN A 460 -30.01 -43.42 -9.79
N VAL A 461 -28.68 -43.34 -9.61
CA VAL A 461 -27.81 -42.37 -10.27
C VAL A 461 -26.60 -43.09 -10.85
N VAL A 462 -26.33 -42.81 -12.12
CA VAL A 462 -25.20 -43.36 -12.88
C VAL A 462 -24.26 -42.24 -13.29
N GLY A 463 -22.95 -42.45 -13.10
CA GLY A 463 -21.90 -41.45 -13.35
C GLY A 463 -21.11 -41.66 -14.65
N HIS A 464 -20.26 -40.68 -14.94
CA HIS A 464 -19.32 -40.57 -16.07
C HIS A 464 -18.79 -41.90 -16.67
N ASN A 465 -18.20 -42.75 -15.83
CA ASN A 465 -17.52 -43.96 -16.29
C ASN A 465 -18.47 -44.99 -16.90
N VAL A 466 -19.70 -45.08 -16.37
CA VAL A 466 -20.72 -46.04 -16.84
C VAL A 466 -21.35 -45.58 -18.16
N ILE A 467 -21.45 -44.26 -18.34
CA ILE A 467 -21.95 -43.65 -19.58
C ILE A 467 -20.95 -43.86 -20.72
N GLY A 468 -19.71 -44.23 -20.39
CA GLY A 468 -18.63 -44.43 -21.35
C GLY A 468 -17.88 -43.15 -21.69
N ILE A 469 -17.92 -42.14 -20.80
CA ILE A 469 -17.15 -40.90 -20.98
C ILE A 469 -15.75 -41.13 -20.41
N THR A 470 -14.75 -41.10 -21.28
CA THR A 470 -13.33 -41.19 -20.92
C THR A 470 -12.73 -39.80 -20.68
N GLY A 471 -11.62 -39.73 -19.94
CA GLY A 471 -10.90 -38.47 -19.68
C GLY A 471 -10.32 -37.78 -20.93
N ASP A 472 -10.32 -38.44 -22.08
CA ASP A 472 -9.91 -37.86 -23.36
C ASP A 472 -11.11 -37.57 -24.29
N PHE A 473 -12.35 -37.75 -23.81
CA PHE A 473 -13.59 -37.54 -24.56
C PHE A 473 -13.60 -38.20 -25.95
N LYS A 474 -13.01 -39.40 -26.07
CA LYS A 474 -13.09 -40.19 -27.31
C LYS A 474 -14.46 -40.86 -27.43
N MET A 475 -14.87 -41.15 -28.67
CA MET A 475 -16.09 -41.90 -28.93
C MET A 475 -15.91 -43.33 -28.42
N THR A 476 -16.75 -43.74 -27.47
CA THR A 476 -16.83 -45.13 -26.98
C THR A 476 -18.09 -45.79 -27.54
N HIS A 477 -18.13 -47.12 -27.58
CA HIS A 477 -19.31 -47.86 -28.03
C HIS A 477 -20.57 -47.52 -27.21
N GLN A 478 -20.41 -47.24 -25.91
CA GLN A 478 -21.51 -46.80 -25.05
C GLN A 478 -22.04 -45.41 -25.43
N LEU A 479 -21.15 -44.45 -25.71
CA LEU A 479 -21.53 -43.12 -26.18
C LEU A 479 -22.15 -43.15 -27.58
N GLU A 480 -21.64 -43.98 -28.48
CA GLU A 480 -22.20 -44.14 -29.82
C GLU A 480 -23.65 -44.66 -29.74
N LYS A 481 -23.89 -45.68 -28.91
CA LYS A 481 -25.23 -46.20 -28.66
C LYS A 481 -26.14 -45.14 -28.01
N LEU A 482 -25.65 -44.43 -26.98
CA LEU A 482 -26.37 -43.33 -26.33
C LEU A 482 -26.78 -42.25 -27.35
N PHE A 483 -25.87 -41.85 -28.22
CA PHE A 483 -26.16 -40.85 -29.24
C PHE A 483 -27.09 -41.37 -30.35
N GLY A 484 -27.00 -42.65 -30.69
CA GLY A 484 -27.93 -43.32 -31.60
C GLY A 484 -29.36 -43.32 -31.06
N ASP A 485 -29.52 -43.75 -29.81
CA ASP A 485 -30.83 -43.86 -29.15
C ASP A 485 -31.52 -42.50 -28.92
N ASN A 486 -30.75 -41.40 -28.88
CA ASN A 486 -31.25 -40.05 -28.60
C ASN A 486 -31.01 -39.06 -29.77
N ARG A 487 -30.86 -39.55 -31.00
CA ARG A 487 -30.43 -38.75 -32.16
C ARG A 487 -31.27 -37.50 -32.42
N GLU A 488 -32.59 -37.60 -32.29
CA GLU A 488 -33.50 -36.47 -32.51
C GLU A 488 -33.33 -35.36 -31.45
N LEU A 489 -33.21 -35.76 -30.17
CA LEU A 489 -33.00 -34.83 -29.06
C LEU A 489 -31.67 -34.07 -29.18
N ILE A 490 -30.64 -34.76 -29.67
CA ILE A 490 -29.32 -34.19 -29.94
C ILE A 490 -29.40 -33.20 -31.10
N GLY A 491 -30.07 -33.56 -32.20
CA GLY A 491 -30.22 -32.67 -33.36
C GLY A 491 -30.83 -31.33 -32.97
N LEU A 492 -31.93 -31.36 -32.22
CA LEU A 492 -32.58 -30.14 -31.71
C LEU A 492 -31.72 -29.39 -30.68
N GLY A 493 -31.10 -30.12 -29.75
CA GLY A 493 -30.30 -29.51 -28.68
C GLY A 493 -29.00 -28.87 -29.16
N LEU A 494 -28.34 -29.43 -30.19
CA LEU A 494 -27.12 -28.86 -30.75
C LEU A 494 -27.37 -27.49 -31.38
N VAL A 495 -28.50 -27.32 -32.10
CA VAL A 495 -28.89 -26.03 -32.68
C VAL A 495 -29.09 -24.98 -31.57
N GLN A 496 -29.76 -25.37 -30.48
CA GLN A 496 -29.96 -24.48 -29.34
C GLN A 496 -28.64 -24.09 -28.68
N ILE A 497 -27.75 -25.05 -28.41
CA ILE A 497 -26.45 -24.76 -27.77
C ILE A 497 -25.58 -23.88 -28.65
N GLN A 498 -25.51 -24.16 -29.95
CA GLN A 498 -24.72 -23.34 -30.86
C GLN A 498 -25.23 -21.90 -30.87
N LYS A 499 -26.56 -21.72 -30.92
CA LYS A 499 -27.20 -20.40 -30.81
C LYS A 499 -26.85 -19.72 -29.49
N THR A 500 -26.99 -20.40 -28.34
CA THR A 500 -26.63 -19.84 -27.03
C THR A 500 -25.16 -19.44 -26.95
N MET A 501 -24.25 -20.27 -27.51
CA MET A 501 -22.82 -19.97 -27.56
C MET A 501 -22.53 -18.75 -28.43
N ASP A 502 -23.17 -18.63 -29.58
CA ASP A 502 -23.00 -17.47 -30.48
C ASP A 502 -23.55 -16.18 -29.85
N GLU A 503 -24.71 -16.25 -29.18
CA GLU A 503 -25.26 -15.13 -28.40
C GLU A 503 -24.33 -14.71 -27.25
N TYR A 504 -23.72 -15.68 -26.56
CA TYR A 504 -22.75 -15.39 -25.49
C TYR A 504 -21.51 -14.68 -26.04
N ARG A 505 -20.97 -15.13 -27.17
CA ARG A 505 -19.82 -14.50 -27.83
C ARG A 505 -20.14 -13.08 -28.27
N GLN A 506 -21.30 -12.88 -28.92
CA GLN A 506 -21.77 -11.56 -29.31
C GLN A 506 -21.95 -10.64 -28.10
N TYR A 507 -22.48 -11.15 -26.99
CA TYR A 507 -22.59 -10.37 -25.75
C TYR A 507 -21.23 -9.89 -25.25
N CYS A 508 -20.24 -10.78 -25.13
CA CYS A 508 -18.89 -10.40 -24.69
C CYS A 508 -18.22 -9.39 -25.64
N GLN A 509 -18.42 -9.54 -26.95
CA GLN A 509 -17.90 -8.59 -27.95
C GLN A 509 -18.57 -7.22 -27.83
N ASN A 510 -19.90 -7.19 -27.73
CA ASN A 510 -20.67 -5.95 -27.60
C ASN A 510 -20.32 -5.22 -26.31
N GLU A 511 -20.12 -5.94 -25.20
CA GLU A 511 -19.65 -5.36 -23.95
C GLU A 511 -18.26 -4.74 -24.11
N SER A 512 -17.32 -5.44 -24.74
CA SER A 512 -15.97 -4.92 -25.02
C SER A 512 -16.02 -3.65 -25.88
N ILE A 513 -16.81 -3.67 -26.96
CA ILE A 513 -16.96 -2.51 -27.85
C ILE A 513 -17.60 -1.36 -27.08
N SER A 514 -18.66 -1.62 -26.32
CA SER A 514 -19.34 -0.60 -25.51
C SER A 514 -18.36 0.07 -24.55
N LYS A 515 -17.58 -0.73 -23.80
CA LYS A 515 -16.55 -0.24 -22.88
C LYS A 515 -15.50 0.65 -23.58
N GLU A 516 -15.02 0.23 -24.74
CA GLU A 516 -14.04 0.99 -25.53
C GLU A 516 -14.65 2.28 -26.11
N THR A 517 -15.93 2.26 -26.51
CA THR A 517 -16.62 3.44 -27.03
C THR A 517 -16.96 4.46 -25.95
N THR A 518 -17.22 4.03 -24.70
CA THR A 518 -17.52 4.92 -23.58
C THR A 518 -16.30 5.74 -23.15
N LEU A 519 -15.14 5.08 -22.98
CA LEU A 519 -13.86 5.71 -22.65
C LEU A 519 -12.73 4.79 -23.12
N THR A 520 -11.86 5.29 -23.99
CA THR A 520 -10.80 4.47 -24.56
C THR A 520 -9.73 4.12 -23.53
N TYR A 521 -8.99 3.04 -23.76
CA TYR A 521 -7.81 2.72 -22.94
C TYR A 521 -6.70 3.78 -23.09
N GLY A 522 -6.66 4.48 -24.22
CA GLY A 522 -5.68 5.52 -24.52
C GLY A 522 -5.84 6.78 -23.67
N PHE A 523 -7.07 7.09 -23.21
CA PHE A 523 -7.36 8.25 -22.36
C PHE A 523 -6.39 8.36 -21.17
N HIS A 524 -6.11 7.23 -20.50
CA HIS A 524 -5.26 7.21 -19.31
C HIS A 524 -3.81 7.63 -19.59
N ILE A 525 -3.30 7.35 -20.78
CA ILE A 525 -1.93 7.70 -21.16
C ILE A 525 -1.89 9.09 -21.78
N ASN A 526 -2.81 9.37 -22.70
CA ASN A 526 -2.81 10.57 -23.51
C ASN A 526 -3.26 11.82 -22.73
N VAL A 527 -4.18 11.66 -21.77
CA VAL A 527 -4.80 12.76 -21.01
C VAL A 527 -4.52 12.62 -19.52
N PHE A 528 -4.96 11.53 -18.89
CA PHE A 528 -4.93 11.39 -17.43
C PHE A 528 -3.51 11.41 -16.84
N ASN A 529 -2.54 10.77 -17.51
CA ASN A 529 -1.14 10.72 -17.07
C ASN A 529 -0.23 11.77 -17.70
N ASN A 530 -0.76 12.66 -18.54
CA ASN A 530 -0.01 13.64 -19.30
C ASN A 530 -0.40 15.07 -18.90
N PRO A 531 0.22 15.64 -17.85
CA PRO A 531 -0.06 17.01 -17.41
C PRO A 531 0.54 18.09 -18.32
N SER A 532 1.33 17.72 -19.33
CA SER A 532 2.04 18.66 -20.21
C SER A 532 1.19 19.15 -21.38
N ILE A 533 -0.03 18.64 -21.54
CA ILE A 533 -0.97 19.07 -22.58
C ILE A 533 -1.37 20.51 -22.30
N SER A 534 -1.44 21.36 -23.32
CA SER A 534 -1.97 22.72 -23.17
C SER A 534 -3.50 22.74 -23.21
N LEU A 535 -4.11 23.75 -22.58
CA LEU A 535 -5.56 23.94 -22.63
C LEU A 535 -6.09 24.07 -24.08
N GLU A 536 -5.29 24.64 -24.98
CA GLU A 536 -5.62 24.83 -26.39
C GLU A 536 -5.56 23.51 -27.20
N ALA A 537 -4.65 22.60 -26.83
CA ALA A 537 -4.49 21.30 -27.50
C ALA A 537 -5.42 20.22 -26.97
N LEU A 538 -5.99 20.40 -25.77
CA LEU A 538 -6.85 19.40 -25.13
C LEU A 538 -8.13 19.07 -25.97
N PRO A 539 -8.85 20.03 -26.56
CA PRO A 539 -10.04 19.73 -27.37
C PRO A 539 -9.70 18.89 -28.61
N SER A 540 -8.66 19.26 -29.36
CA SER A 540 -8.26 18.52 -30.57
C SER A 540 -7.77 17.11 -30.22
N LEU A 541 -7.08 16.95 -29.10
CA LEU A 541 -6.68 15.63 -28.60
C LEU A 541 -7.89 14.76 -28.28
N LEU A 542 -8.87 15.26 -27.51
CA LEU A 542 -10.05 14.47 -27.14
C LEU A 542 -10.91 14.09 -28.35
N ILE A 543 -11.06 15.00 -29.33
CA ILE A 543 -11.79 14.74 -30.59
C ILE A 543 -11.09 13.65 -31.42
N THR A 544 -9.76 13.61 -31.41
CA THR A 544 -8.98 12.63 -32.18
C THR A 544 -8.86 11.27 -31.50
N THR A 545 -8.82 11.22 -30.15
CA THR A 545 -8.60 9.96 -29.42
C THR A 545 -9.86 9.30 -28.89
N GLU A 546 -10.87 10.06 -28.48
CA GLU A 546 -12.07 9.52 -27.83
C GLU A 546 -13.25 9.37 -28.80
N LYS A 547 -14.10 8.37 -28.56
CA LYS A 547 -15.31 8.11 -29.38
C LYS A 547 -16.58 8.72 -28.77
N ASN A 548 -16.61 8.90 -27.45
CA ASN A 548 -17.79 9.38 -26.73
C ASN A 548 -17.91 10.92 -26.82
N GLN A 549 -19.02 11.40 -27.39
CA GLN A 549 -19.30 12.84 -27.55
C GLN A 549 -19.33 13.60 -26.22
N LEU A 550 -19.76 12.96 -25.11
CA LEU A 550 -19.74 13.60 -23.79
C LEU A 550 -18.32 13.84 -23.29
N VAL A 551 -17.39 12.93 -23.61
CA VAL A 551 -15.97 13.08 -23.25
C VAL A 551 -15.29 14.11 -24.15
N GLN A 552 -15.59 14.09 -25.45
CA GLN A 552 -15.10 15.08 -26.41
C GLN A 552 -15.51 16.52 -26.05
N SER A 553 -16.71 16.71 -25.51
CA SER A 553 -17.25 18.02 -25.13
C SER A 553 -16.84 18.50 -23.73
N ILE A 554 -15.99 17.76 -22.99
CA ILE A 554 -15.51 18.17 -21.66
C ILE A 554 -14.87 19.57 -21.69
N PRO A 555 -13.97 19.93 -22.61
CA PRO A 555 -13.33 21.24 -22.59
C PRO A 555 -14.32 22.40 -22.78
N GLU A 556 -15.41 22.18 -23.50
CA GLU A 556 -16.46 23.18 -23.73
C GLU A 556 -17.43 23.26 -22.54
N ARG A 557 -17.91 22.11 -22.05
CA ARG A 557 -18.92 22.04 -20.98
C ARG A 557 -18.35 22.37 -19.61
N GLU A 558 -17.12 21.93 -19.34
CA GLU A 558 -16.43 22.04 -18.05
C GLU A 558 -15.28 23.05 -18.13
N TYR A 559 -15.41 24.03 -19.02
CA TYR A 559 -14.40 25.06 -19.25
C TYR A 559 -13.92 25.77 -17.98
N PRO A 560 -14.79 26.19 -17.02
CA PRO A 560 -14.34 26.79 -15.77
C PRO A 560 -13.46 25.85 -14.93
N THR A 561 -13.82 24.57 -14.88
CA THR A 561 -13.05 23.53 -14.16
C THR A 561 -11.68 23.35 -14.79
N MET A 562 -11.60 23.33 -16.13
CA MET A 562 -10.33 23.23 -16.86
C MET A 562 -9.46 24.46 -16.63
N ILE A 563 -9.99 25.68 -16.74
CA ILE A 563 -9.22 26.90 -16.43
C ILE A 563 -8.64 26.81 -15.01
N TYR A 564 -9.46 26.46 -14.03
CA TYR A 564 -9.02 26.39 -12.64
C TYR A 564 -7.93 25.33 -12.43
N LEU A 565 -8.03 24.18 -13.11
CA LEU A 565 -7.00 23.15 -13.13
C LEU A 565 -5.66 23.69 -13.66
N TYR A 566 -5.68 24.33 -14.83
CA TYR A 566 -4.47 24.86 -15.46
C TYR A 566 -3.84 26.01 -14.66
N GLU A 567 -4.66 26.91 -14.10
CA GLU A 567 -4.19 27.99 -13.23
C GLU A 567 -3.55 27.45 -11.95
N ARG A 568 -4.13 26.41 -11.32
CA ARG A 568 -3.51 25.72 -10.17
C ARG A 568 -2.18 25.09 -10.53
N MET A 569 -2.13 24.36 -11.65
CA MET A 569 -0.89 23.75 -12.13
C MET A 569 0.17 24.83 -12.38
N ARG A 570 -0.18 25.93 -13.04
CA ARG A 570 0.72 27.06 -13.30
C ARG A 570 1.24 27.70 -12.01
N ALA A 571 0.37 28.00 -11.06
CA ALA A 571 0.74 28.61 -9.78
C ALA A 571 1.76 27.76 -9.01
N VAL A 572 1.53 26.45 -8.93
CA VAL A 572 2.41 25.53 -8.20
C VAL A 572 3.74 25.28 -8.92
N HIS A 573 3.76 25.30 -10.25
CA HIS A 573 4.98 25.12 -11.04
C HIS A 573 5.83 26.40 -11.20
N THR A 574 5.46 27.52 -10.56
CA THR A 574 6.23 28.78 -10.63
C THR A 574 7.68 28.63 -10.16
N SER A 575 7.92 27.86 -9.09
CA SER A 575 9.27 27.53 -8.62
C SER A 575 9.27 26.29 -7.73
N LYS A 576 10.45 25.70 -7.46
CA LYS A 576 10.57 24.56 -6.53
C LYS A 576 10.07 24.88 -5.11
N VAL A 577 10.14 26.14 -4.69
CA VAL A 577 9.55 26.62 -3.44
C VAL A 577 8.03 26.50 -3.47
N HIS A 578 7.37 26.93 -4.55
CA HIS A 578 5.92 26.80 -4.71
C HIS A 578 5.48 25.34 -4.71
N GLN A 579 6.24 24.47 -5.39
CA GLN A 579 5.98 23.03 -5.42
C GLN A 579 5.99 22.40 -4.02
N TRP A 580 7.07 22.63 -3.26
CA TRP A 580 7.19 22.11 -1.92
C TRP A 580 6.15 22.70 -0.97
N TRP A 581 5.96 24.03 -1.03
CA TRP A 581 5.02 24.76 -0.19
C TRP A 581 3.59 24.28 -0.40
N TYR A 582 3.17 24.12 -1.64
CA TYR A 582 1.86 23.57 -1.98
C TYR A 582 1.66 22.18 -1.40
N LEU A 583 2.61 21.27 -1.63
CA LEU A 583 2.51 19.90 -1.14
C LEU A 583 2.45 19.83 0.39
N PHE A 584 3.18 20.70 1.09
CA PHE A 584 3.18 20.76 2.55
C PHE A 584 1.81 21.17 3.09
N TRP A 585 1.29 22.30 2.61
CA TRP A 585 0.03 22.85 3.11
C TRP A 585 -1.18 22.05 2.66
N GLU A 586 -1.17 21.49 1.44
CA GLU A 586 -2.26 20.63 0.98
C GLU A 586 -2.30 19.31 1.77
N ASP A 587 -1.15 18.68 2.04
CA ASP A 587 -1.13 17.45 2.83
C ASP A 587 -1.56 17.68 4.28
N LEU A 588 -1.11 18.81 4.85
CA LEU A 588 -1.53 19.27 6.17
C LEU A 588 -3.07 19.37 6.23
N TRP A 589 -3.67 20.07 5.27
CA TRP A 589 -5.11 20.25 5.21
C TRP A 589 -5.85 18.92 5.01
N LYS A 590 -5.38 18.09 4.08
CA LYS A 590 -6.05 16.82 3.71
C LYS A 590 -6.14 15.85 4.89
N ASN A 591 -5.06 15.71 5.67
CA ASN A 591 -5.00 14.74 6.76
C ASN A 591 -5.52 15.33 8.09
N ASN A 592 -5.32 16.63 8.32
CA ASN A 592 -5.57 17.25 9.63
C ASN A 592 -6.70 18.28 9.64
N GLY A 593 -7.16 18.77 8.48
CA GLY A 593 -8.10 19.88 8.36
C GLY A 593 -9.45 19.64 9.05
N GLN A 594 -9.95 18.40 9.01
CA GLN A 594 -11.18 18.03 9.71
C GLN A 594 -11.00 17.84 11.22
N GLN A 595 -9.79 17.45 11.66
CA GLN A 595 -9.49 17.14 13.07
C GLN A 595 -9.08 18.38 13.89
N ILE A 596 -8.49 19.38 13.24
CA ILE A 596 -7.98 20.59 13.90
C ILE A 596 -9.02 21.71 13.80
N PRO A 597 -9.64 22.15 14.93
CA PRO A 597 -10.72 23.14 14.90
C PRO A 597 -10.32 24.48 14.27
N HIS A 598 -9.08 24.92 14.48
CA HIS A 598 -8.56 26.17 13.93
C HIS A 598 -8.42 26.11 12.40
N LEU A 599 -7.98 24.96 11.84
CA LEU A 599 -7.93 24.79 10.39
C LEU A 599 -9.35 24.83 9.81
N ARG A 600 -10.28 24.06 10.39
CA ARG A 600 -11.69 24.04 9.95
C ARG A 600 -12.36 25.41 10.03
N LYS A 601 -12.10 26.18 11.11
CA LYS A 601 -12.66 27.53 11.27
C LYS A 601 -12.21 28.48 10.16
N TYR A 602 -10.95 28.37 9.73
CA TYR A 602 -10.35 29.20 8.68
C TYR A 602 -10.16 28.40 7.39
N GLU A 603 -11.17 27.63 6.98
CA GLU A 603 -11.10 26.75 5.81
C GLU A 603 -10.67 27.48 4.53
N GLN A 604 -11.17 28.69 4.30
CA GLN A 604 -10.82 29.50 3.12
C GLN A 604 -9.32 29.83 3.01
N ASP A 605 -8.62 29.84 4.13
CA ASP A 605 -7.19 30.16 4.22
C ASP A 605 -6.31 28.91 4.03
N PHE A 606 -6.79 27.72 4.39
CA PHE A 606 -5.98 26.48 4.38
C PHE A 606 -6.39 25.48 3.31
N SER A 607 -7.64 25.46 2.89
CA SER A 607 -8.13 24.51 1.88
C SER A 607 -7.62 24.87 0.48
N PRO A 608 -6.98 23.94 -0.24
CA PRO A 608 -6.52 24.16 -1.61
C PRO A 608 -7.63 24.46 -2.62
N LEU A 609 -8.90 24.33 -2.23
CA LEU A 609 -10.06 24.67 -3.07
C LEU A 609 -10.24 26.18 -3.25
N TYR A 610 -9.63 27.00 -2.40
CA TYR A 610 -9.75 28.45 -2.45
C TYR A 610 -8.48 29.07 -3.04
N ARG A 611 -8.66 30.04 -3.95
CA ARG A 611 -7.54 30.79 -4.56
C ARG A 611 -6.71 31.57 -3.54
N SER A 612 -7.35 32.03 -2.46
CA SER A 612 -6.70 32.75 -1.35
C SER A 612 -5.94 31.85 -0.37
N SER A 613 -5.94 30.53 -0.60
CA SER A 613 -5.29 29.60 0.32
C SER A 613 -3.79 29.84 0.39
N ILE A 614 -3.24 29.68 1.61
CA ILE A 614 -1.82 29.67 1.86
C ILE A 614 -1.08 28.66 0.98
N CYS A 615 -1.73 27.57 0.54
CA CYS A 615 -1.11 26.56 -0.34
C CYS A 615 -0.51 27.15 -1.62
N TYR A 616 -1.06 28.25 -2.13
CA TYR A 616 -0.61 28.89 -3.39
C TYR A 616 0.29 30.10 -3.18
N GLN A 617 0.51 30.52 -1.93
CA GLN A 617 1.22 31.76 -1.60
C GLN A 617 2.35 31.46 -0.62
N PRO A 618 3.57 31.17 -1.10
CA PRO A 618 4.74 31.12 -0.25
C PRO A 618 4.94 32.45 0.49
N MET A 619 5.11 32.38 1.80
CA MET A 619 5.25 33.56 2.67
C MET A 619 6.64 33.60 3.28
N GLU A 620 7.14 34.81 3.53
CA GLU A 620 8.29 34.99 4.41
C GLU A 620 7.94 34.58 5.84
N ARG A 621 8.96 34.27 6.64
CA ARG A 621 8.75 33.74 7.99
C ARG A 621 7.94 34.68 8.88
N CYS A 622 8.28 35.96 8.87
CA CYS A 622 7.59 36.96 9.67
C CYS A 622 6.11 37.03 9.29
N ASP A 623 5.81 37.01 8.00
CA ASP A 623 4.43 37.02 7.49
C ASP A 623 3.67 35.74 7.85
N LEU A 624 4.35 34.58 7.84
CA LEU A 624 3.75 33.32 8.26
C LEU A 624 3.40 33.30 9.75
N GLU A 625 4.29 33.81 10.59
CA GLU A 625 4.05 33.93 12.04
C GLU A 625 2.84 34.83 12.31
N ASP A 626 2.77 36.00 11.68
CA ASP A 626 1.63 36.92 11.76
C ASP A 626 0.34 36.27 11.23
N PHE A 627 0.42 35.54 10.12
CA PHE A 627 -0.70 34.83 9.52
C PHE A 627 -1.27 33.76 10.46
N MET A 628 -0.40 32.98 11.10
CA MET A 628 -0.77 31.93 12.05
C MET A 628 -1.29 32.50 13.38
N GLU A 629 -0.71 33.60 13.86
CA GLU A 629 -1.12 34.26 15.10
C GLU A 629 -2.56 34.76 15.01
N ARG A 630 -2.90 35.45 13.91
CA ARG A 630 -4.27 35.93 13.65
C ARG A 630 -5.32 34.81 13.60
N ARG A 631 -4.89 33.57 13.33
CA ARG A 631 -5.76 32.38 13.19
C ARG A 631 -5.71 31.46 14.42
N GLY A 632 -4.94 31.84 15.44
CA GLY A 632 -4.80 31.10 16.70
C GLY A 632 -3.97 29.81 16.59
N LEU A 633 -3.17 29.66 15.54
CA LEU A 633 -2.28 28.52 15.33
C LEU A 633 -0.87 28.75 15.89
N TRP A 634 -0.50 30.02 16.08
CA TRP A 634 0.74 30.45 16.73
C TRP A 634 0.42 31.03 18.10
N THR A 635 0.84 30.35 19.17
CA THR A 635 0.54 30.76 20.55
C THR A 635 1.81 30.99 21.36
N ASN A 636 1.78 31.92 22.31
CA ASN A 636 2.90 32.22 23.22
C ASN A 636 4.25 32.44 22.51
N ASN A 637 4.26 33.22 21.41
CA ASN A 637 5.44 33.47 20.59
C ASN A 637 6.12 32.18 20.07
N GLY A 638 5.35 31.14 19.75
CA GLY A 638 5.87 29.90 19.18
C GLY A 638 6.59 29.01 20.20
N LYS A 639 6.30 29.16 21.50
CA LYS A 639 6.77 28.26 22.57
C LYS A 639 5.92 27.00 22.70
N TYR A 640 4.64 27.10 22.38
CA TYR A 640 3.66 26.01 22.52
C TYR A 640 2.69 26.02 21.34
N GLY A 641 2.07 24.87 21.10
CA GLY A 641 1.09 24.69 20.02
C GLY A 641 1.59 23.76 18.92
N LEU A 642 0.73 23.59 17.91
CA LEU A 642 0.97 22.70 16.78
C LEU A 642 1.98 23.28 15.78
N PHE A 643 1.99 24.60 15.63
CA PHE A 643 3.07 25.33 14.98
C PHE A 643 3.89 26.06 16.05
N HIS A 644 5.12 25.61 16.26
CA HIS A 644 6.07 26.23 17.17
C HIS A 644 7.35 26.63 16.43
N SER A 645 8.19 27.46 17.05
CA SER A 645 9.42 28.01 16.44
C SER A 645 10.33 26.96 15.80
N GLY A 646 10.50 25.80 16.45
CA GLY A 646 11.23 24.67 15.88
C GLY A 646 10.65 24.11 14.56
N VAL A 647 9.33 24.02 14.42
CA VAL A 647 8.69 23.57 13.17
C VAL A 647 8.92 24.58 12.05
N LEU A 648 8.70 25.87 12.33
CA LEU A 648 8.96 26.93 11.35
C LEU A 648 10.44 27.01 10.97
N ASN A 649 11.35 26.88 11.94
CA ASN A 649 12.79 26.78 11.65
C ASN A 649 13.07 25.64 10.67
N ARG A 650 12.49 24.45 10.88
CA ARG A 650 12.69 23.31 9.98
C ARG A 650 12.14 23.58 8.58
N ILE A 651 10.95 24.19 8.48
CA ILE A 651 10.34 24.59 7.21
C ILE A 651 11.27 25.55 6.45
N TYR A 652 11.70 26.65 7.07
CA TYR A 652 12.51 27.65 6.41
C TYR A 652 13.95 27.20 6.16
N LEU A 653 14.53 26.34 7.01
CA LEU A 653 15.83 25.70 6.73
C LEU A 653 15.72 24.78 5.51
N TYR A 654 14.62 24.03 5.39
CA TYR A 654 14.38 23.19 4.22
C TYR A 654 14.15 24.05 2.97
N LEU A 655 13.32 25.09 3.04
CA LEU A 655 13.11 26.01 1.92
C LEU A 655 14.41 26.68 1.47
N ASN A 656 15.25 27.09 2.42
CA ASN A 656 16.59 27.60 2.15
C ASN A 656 17.41 26.52 1.44
N SER A 657 17.41 25.27 1.91
CA SER A 657 18.06 24.18 1.18
C SER A 657 17.49 23.99 -0.24
N VAL A 658 16.18 24.13 -0.47
CA VAL A 658 15.59 24.00 -1.82
C VAL A 658 16.05 25.13 -2.75
N VAL A 659 16.17 26.36 -2.23
CA VAL A 659 16.59 27.54 -3.00
C VAL A 659 18.10 27.50 -3.29
N PHE A 660 18.91 27.12 -2.30
CA PHE A 660 20.37 27.26 -2.34
C PHE A 660 21.13 25.94 -2.54
N SER A 661 20.45 24.79 -2.67
CA SER A 661 21.08 23.52 -3.09
C SER A 661 21.50 23.59 -4.57
N ARG A 662 22.53 24.39 -4.87
CA ARG A 662 23.36 24.19 -6.06
C ARG A 662 24.29 23.03 -5.77
N LYS A 663 24.28 22.02 -6.64
CA LYS A 663 25.37 21.03 -6.70
C LYS A 663 26.66 21.80 -7.01
N GLY A 664 27.73 21.58 -6.23
CA GLY A 664 29.07 22.04 -6.61
C GLY A 664 29.49 21.42 -7.95
N LYS A 665 30.52 21.97 -8.61
CA LYS A 665 31.06 21.43 -9.87
C LYS A 665 31.44 19.93 -9.78
N ASP A 666 31.69 19.44 -8.57
CA ASP A 666 32.10 18.06 -8.29
C ASP A 666 30.94 17.17 -7.79
N GLY A 667 29.70 17.68 -7.78
CA GLY A 667 28.52 16.93 -7.35
C GLY A 667 28.35 16.77 -5.82
N SER A 668 29.26 17.31 -5.00
CA SER A 668 29.12 17.30 -3.53
C SER A 668 28.20 18.42 -3.01
N PRO A 669 27.44 18.18 -1.92
CA PRO A 669 26.67 19.22 -1.25
C PRO A 669 27.60 20.23 -0.56
N LYS A 670 27.40 21.54 -0.80
CA LYS A 670 28.11 22.61 -0.10
C LYS A 670 27.80 22.60 1.40
N LYS A 671 28.79 22.90 2.25
CA LYS A 671 28.64 23.01 3.71
C LYS A 671 28.06 24.38 4.10
N TRP A 672 27.20 24.38 5.11
CA TRP A 672 26.51 25.58 5.60
C TRP A 672 26.73 25.72 7.11
N ARG A 673 26.91 26.96 7.59
CA ARG A 673 27.01 27.27 9.02
C ARG A 673 25.73 27.94 9.51
N ILE A 674 25.15 27.42 10.58
CA ILE A 674 23.96 28.00 11.23
C ILE A 674 24.45 29.06 12.24
N SER A 675 24.15 30.34 12.00
CA SER A 675 24.32 31.44 12.97
C SER A 675 23.00 31.78 13.66
N LYS A 676 23.09 32.43 14.82
CA LYS A 676 21.95 32.88 15.62
C LYS A 676 21.92 34.40 15.54
N ASP A 677 21.02 34.96 14.74
CA ASP A 677 20.94 36.40 14.47
C ASP A 677 19.69 36.99 15.13
N SER A 678 19.81 38.23 15.61
CA SER A 678 18.70 38.99 16.18
C SER A 678 18.02 39.81 15.09
N ILE A 679 16.68 39.96 15.15
CA ILE A 679 15.90 40.68 14.13
C ILE A 679 16.38 42.15 13.93
N GLN A 680 17.14 42.71 14.88
CA GLN A 680 17.74 44.05 14.74
C GLN A 680 18.83 44.13 13.67
N ASP A 681 19.48 43.02 13.31
CA ASP A 681 20.64 43.04 12.42
C ASP A 681 20.25 43.03 10.93
N GLN A 682 19.04 42.59 10.57
CA GLN A 682 18.56 42.57 9.17
C GLN A 682 18.12 43.95 8.64
N LEU A 683 17.97 44.96 9.52
CA LEU A 683 17.62 46.33 9.13
C LEU A 683 18.85 47.26 8.98
N GLY A 684 20.05 46.78 9.28
CA GLY A 684 21.28 47.58 9.29
C GLY A 684 22.05 47.63 7.96
N GLU A 685 21.79 46.72 7.02
CA GLU A 685 22.53 46.64 5.75
C GLU A 685 21.62 46.97 4.56
N LYS A 686 21.18 48.24 4.48
CA LYS A 686 20.81 48.86 3.20
C LYS A 686 21.66 50.10 2.99
N SER A 687 22.73 49.87 2.22
CA SER A 687 23.49 50.82 1.40
C SER A 687 22.90 52.23 1.34
N GLU A 688 23.72 53.19 1.74
CA GLU A 688 23.53 54.64 1.64
C GLU A 688 22.98 55.09 0.28
N ARG A 689 21.82 55.75 0.30
CA ARG A 689 21.41 56.88 -0.59
C ARG A 689 19.99 57.30 -0.22
N ASN A 690 19.83 58.14 0.81
CA ASN A 690 18.51 58.69 1.17
C ASN A 690 18.51 60.23 1.10
N THR A 691 17.59 60.77 0.31
CA THR A 691 17.24 62.20 0.24
C THR A 691 16.27 62.58 1.36
N ILE A 692 16.22 63.88 1.66
CA ILE A 692 15.61 64.48 2.88
C ILE A 692 14.08 64.25 3.01
N ILE A 693 13.40 63.88 1.93
CA ILE A 693 11.93 63.71 1.89
C ILE A 693 11.48 62.43 2.62
N ASP A 694 12.34 61.40 2.73
CA ASP A 694 12.00 60.15 3.43
C ASP A 694 12.05 60.25 4.97
N LYS A 695 12.64 61.31 5.52
CA LYS A 695 12.77 61.47 6.99
C LYS A 695 11.45 61.76 7.68
N VAL A 696 10.45 62.29 6.98
CA VAL A 696 9.16 62.68 7.60
C VAL A 696 8.14 61.53 7.63
N GLY A 697 8.24 60.56 6.71
CA GLY A 697 7.38 59.36 6.69
C GLY A 697 7.79 58.31 7.74
N ILE A 698 9.09 58.20 8.04
CA ILE A 698 9.63 57.22 8.97
C ILE A 698 9.26 57.55 10.43
N VAL A 699 9.23 58.84 10.81
CA VAL A 699 8.90 59.24 12.19
C VAL A 699 7.45 58.87 12.56
N LYS A 700 6.51 58.85 11.60
CA LYS A 700 5.11 58.51 11.87
C LYS A 700 4.86 57.00 11.99
N SER A 701 5.70 56.16 11.40
CA SER A 701 5.61 54.69 11.51
C SER A 701 6.39 54.12 12.70
N VAL A 702 7.40 54.85 13.20
CA VAL A 702 8.20 54.46 14.37
C VAL A 702 7.46 54.71 15.69
N ILE A 703 6.59 55.73 15.78
CA ILE A 703 5.88 56.05 17.03
C ILE A 703 4.78 55.02 17.37
N ASN A 704 4.26 54.26 16.40
CA ASN A 704 3.18 53.27 16.65
C ASN A 704 3.65 51.82 16.86
N ARG A 705 4.96 51.53 16.79
CA ARG A 705 5.53 50.16 16.89
C ARG A 705 6.26 49.84 18.20
N ASN A 706 6.29 50.75 19.16
CA ASN A 706 7.10 50.59 20.38
C ASN A 706 6.46 49.78 21.52
N SER A 707 5.36 49.04 21.33
CA SER A 707 4.75 48.30 22.44
C SER A 707 5.05 46.81 22.54
N HIS A 708 5.61 46.12 21.53
CA HIS A 708 5.74 44.65 21.57
C HIS A 708 7.05 44.11 20.93
N ASN A 709 8.23 44.53 21.42
CA ASN A 709 9.51 43.93 21.01
C ASN A 709 10.16 43.14 22.15
N SER A 710 9.74 41.87 22.31
CA SER A 710 10.54 40.85 23.00
C SER A 710 11.61 40.34 22.03
N LYS A 711 12.89 40.39 22.40
CA LYS A 711 14.01 39.74 21.69
C LYS A 711 13.61 38.33 21.24
N LYS A 712 13.48 38.11 19.92
CA LYS A 712 13.24 36.79 19.32
C LYS A 712 14.53 36.37 18.60
N ASP A 713 15.05 35.21 18.98
CA ASP A 713 16.26 34.62 18.41
C ASP A 713 15.89 33.86 17.11
N CYS A 714 16.47 34.25 15.97
CA CYS A 714 16.31 33.56 14.70
C CYS A 714 17.62 32.86 14.30
N TYR A 715 17.52 31.70 13.64
CA TYR A 715 18.68 31.01 13.08
C TYR A 715 18.77 31.30 11.59
N VAL A 716 19.93 31.77 11.12
CA VAL A 716 20.24 32.11 9.73
C VAL A 716 21.39 31.21 9.26
N MET A 717 21.32 30.65 8.06
CA MET A 717 22.46 29.91 7.49
C MET A 717 23.30 30.86 6.64
N ARG A 718 24.62 30.90 6.87
CA ARG A 718 25.60 31.54 5.99
C ARG A 718 26.42 30.47 5.27
N GLU A 719 26.75 30.74 4.01
CA GLU A 719 27.65 29.92 3.20
C GLU A 719 29.05 29.93 3.85
N GLU A 720 29.74 28.79 3.89
CA GLU A 720 31.18 28.80 4.15
C GLU A 720 31.85 29.25 2.85
N ASP A 721 32.32 30.49 2.81
CA ASP A 721 33.18 30.98 1.75
C ASP A 721 34.42 30.07 1.71
N SER A 722 34.52 29.20 0.71
CA SER A 722 35.78 28.52 0.41
C SER A 722 36.75 29.60 -0.06
N GLU A 723 37.87 29.74 0.65
CA GLU A 723 38.99 30.66 0.36
C GLU A 723 39.63 30.46 -1.04
N SER A 724 39.02 29.70 -1.94
CA SER A 724 39.48 29.46 -3.32
C SER A 724 38.77 30.29 -4.40
N ASP A 725 37.83 31.17 -4.04
CA ASP A 725 37.08 31.98 -5.03
C ASP A 725 37.64 33.41 -5.21
N PHE A 726 38.81 33.71 -4.63
CA PHE A 726 39.58 34.93 -4.94
C PHE A 726 40.86 34.56 -5.71
N GLU A 727 40.73 34.36 -7.02
CA GLU A 727 41.83 34.68 -7.93
C GLU A 727 41.36 35.79 -8.88
N ASP A 728 42.20 36.81 -8.95
CA ASP A 728 41.99 38.10 -9.59
C ASP A 728 41.67 37.98 -11.08
N VAL A 729 40.56 38.59 -11.51
CA VAL A 729 40.39 38.96 -12.92
C VAL A 729 40.84 40.41 -13.05
N GLU A 730 42.13 40.59 -13.35
CA GLU A 730 42.65 41.83 -13.88
C GLU A 730 41.87 42.22 -15.15
N LEU A 731 41.34 43.44 -15.12
CA LEU A 731 40.74 44.13 -16.24
C LEU A 731 41.83 44.48 -17.27
N ASP A 732 41.95 43.68 -18.33
CA ASP A 732 42.68 44.10 -19.53
C ASP A 732 41.72 44.70 -20.56
N ASN A 733 41.74 46.03 -20.60
CA ASN A 733 41.24 46.83 -21.71
C ASN A 733 42.21 46.70 -22.89
N THR A 734 41.82 46.06 -23.99
CA THR A 734 42.15 46.51 -25.38
C THR A 734 41.66 45.52 -26.43
N ASN A 735 40.61 45.90 -27.17
CA ASN A 735 40.63 46.07 -28.63
C ASN A 735 39.24 45.93 -29.25
N ASN A 736 38.77 47.05 -29.80
CA ASN A 736 37.71 47.12 -30.79
C ASN A 736 38.13 46.37 -32.07
N ASN A 737 37.26 45.52 -32.62
CA ASN A 737 36.53 45.86 -33.84
C ASN A 737 35.65 44.72 -34.38
N SER A 738 34.49 45.18 -34.87
CA SER A 738 33.70 44.71 -36.02
C SER A 738 32.82 43.44 -35.96
N VAL A 739 31.51 43.73 -35.94
CA VAL A 739 30.50 43.41 -36.98
C VAL A 739 29.65 42.13 -36.85
N SER A 740 28.34 42.41 -37.00
CA SER A 740 27.17 41.64 -37.46
C SER A 740 26.58 40.54 -36.60
N ASP A 741 25.34 40.81 -36.15
CA ASP A 741 24.12 40.04 -36.44
C ASP A 741 24.32 38.56 -36.81
N ASP A 742 23.88 37.64 -35.95
CA ASP A 742 22.72 36.80 -36.24
C ASP A 742 22.38 35.84 -35.08
N GLU A 743 21.08 35.55 -35.02
CA GLU A 743 20.47 34.29 -34.60
C GLU A 743 20.50 33.78 -33.13
N THR A 744 19.29 33.80 -32.56
CA THR A 744 18.51 32.62 -32.11
C THR A 744 19.14 31.48 -31.29
N LEU A 745 18.30 31.01 -30.34
CA LEU A 745 18.13 29.63 -29.86
C LEU A 745 18.99 29.12 -28.68
N CYS A 746 18.25 28.60 -27.68
CA CYS A 746 18.62 27.62 -26.64
C CYS A 746 19.42 28.18 -25.45
N TYR A 747 18.99 28.09 -24.17
CA TYR A 747 18.21 27.09 -23.43
C TYR A 747 17.42 27.71 -22.27
#